data_AF-A0A934FP71-F1
#
_entry.id   AF-A0A934FP71-F1
#
_cell.length_a   1.000
_cell.length_b   1.000
_cell.length_c   1.000
_cell.angle_alpha   90.00
_cell.angle_beta   90.00
_cell.angle_gamma   90.00
#
_symmetry.space_group_name_H-M   'P 1'
#
loop_
_entity.id
_entity.type
_entity.pdbx_description
1 polymer ?
#
loop_
_entity_poly.entity_id
_entity_poly.type
_entity_poly.pdbx_seq_one_letter_code
_entity_poly.pdbx_strand_id
1 'polypeptide(L)'
;HGTARFDPLFGVVLVFVDSVVTVDHSFARTRDDAAADRRLALRTALDDALAAARRAPSALDDGAHGAFCALLDRAAAPDGEAGEDLQPSSARRMLRHGAARLALGNDASVPALERAVRDATTPIPDETWRDGTLRIDRGVDLFGAESIALRDVRSSRLAVRAPRAAYAGTGITFPTDGWLVVDVAAGIDPLEDFDHEAVRGAHLFEDGVLIAHWTPGTGATFDRTIWRRAVNVDELVRTARVPHDFLPPHVAIQNVHGDLLALVTRHGVLTPPASTSQAEIARFLDEAAQQVKDTAHIDLLARWFVEYARDGADAGRPWLPGTAAWQGDHGASVSRLLATASGGVARGDCEDLAGLVLELLARQDKTGEELGLPAHSAAVWTEVTGATAVANVVQSGLPRSFAADDVEHAIGLAATALDPWVVFDPRAVRVLRRSGDLRLAREVRIDAHAFASPARARLERQVLDDLDQGLLGVAAEFLGNEILRAEDDSEPGLLRRLGDLRLLTCEPRGAIALLDRASTQESHPVARFSIACDALLAAVDCGVEQELGDRVENLVQSARDDLAGETAIARTLAVADAAQRLSRSGSRAIAARLVVARLAPELDELLGTAPANDPPIRDARLLHVVALAAALASDAAEPEPRTTLVRMLERVLAAPDSTSEATRAVAECGALRVRLGDERFFALAACRDDADARSPLDDVDAWSRFDRFPECWLAAIEDLLDGRAALAAPGDLAAVAARARRGFTVAVGTNAFRARTDLWCTLLSAALADGDAARDDALADASRRFDREAVETALARVARASVCKDPLALARAWSSTLHDDAALSRIAWLAVSDGVSEFATALATEATTRGDERTASLRRRDAGHVAEAIERRARLRASGAPPK
;
A
#
# COMPACT_ATOMS: atom_id res chain seq x y z
N HIS A 1 -32.14 3.19 40.37
CA HIS A 1 -31.73 4.27 39.46
C HIS A 1 -31.12 5.41 40.27
N GLY A 2 -29.79 5.39 40.41
CA GLY A 2 -29.01 6.54 40.92
C GLY A 2 -27.96 6.83 39.85
N THR A 3 -28.12 7.93 39.14
CA THR A 3 -27.14 8.42 38.17
C THR A 3 -26.02 9.09 38.96
N ALA A 4 -24.91 8.38 39.18
CA ALA A 4 -23.65 9.02 39.55
C ALA A 4 -23.19 9.83 38.33
N ARG A 5 -23.09 11.15 38.49
CA ARG A 5 -22.46 12.02 37.49
C ARG A 5 -20.96 12.02 37.76
N PHE A 6 -20.20 11.57 36.77
CA PHE A 6 -18.75 11.72 36.71
C PHE A 6 -18.44 13.22 36.55
N ASP A 7 -17.76 13.82 37.52
CA ASP A 7 -17.16 15.15 37.39
C ASP A 7 -15.65 14.97 37.59
N PRO A 8 -14.82 15.21 36.55
CA PRO A 8 -13.38 15.01 36.63
C PRO A 8 -12.65 15.98 37.58
N LEU A 9 -13.33 16.96 38.19
CA LEU A 9 -12.65 18.00 38.98
C LEU A 9 -13.11 18.16 40.44
N PHE A 10 -14.31 17.73 40.87
CA PHE A 10 -14.78 18.03 42.24
C PHE A 10 -15.63 16.96 42.96
N GLY A 11 -15.38 15.67 42.73
CA GLY A 11 -16.01 14.60 43.54
C GLY A 11 -15.30 13.26 43.40
N VAL A 12 -14.24 13.04 44.18
CA VAL A 12 -13.49 11.78 44.20
C VAL A 12 -14.38 10.65 44.74
N VAL A 13 -14.98 9.90 43.82
CA VAL A 13 -15.17 8.47 43.96
C VAL A 13 -14.32 7.84 42.88
N LEU A 14 -13.06 7.55 43.19
CA LEU A 14 -12.34 6.54 42.43
C LEU A 14 -13.02 5.21 42.79
N VAL A 15 -13.94 4.76 41.94
CA VAL A 15 -14.53 3.42 42.06
C VAL A 15 -13.45 2.42 41.69
N PHE A 16 -12.54 2.15 42.61
CA PHE A 16 -11.71 0.97 42.53
C PHE A 16 -12.55 -0.17 43.08
N VAL A 17 -12.82 -1.18 42.25
CA VAL A 17 -13.59 -2.34 42.71
C VAL A 17 -12.79 -3.01 43.85
N ASP A 18 -13.48 -3.25 44.96
CA ASP A 18 -13.01 -3.62 46.33
C ASP A 18 -12.47 -2.50 47.25
N SER A 19 -12.35 -1.26 46.78
CA SER A 19 -12.03 -0.11 47.64
C SER A 19 -12.61 1.17 47.07
N VAL A 20 -13.89 1.41 47.35
CA VAL A 20 -14.45 2.77 47.26
C VAL A 20 -13.66 3.62 48.24
N VAL A 21 -12.71 4.42 47.74
CA VAL A 21 -12.22 5.56 48.52
C VAL A 21 -13.35 6.58 48.46
N THR A 22 -14.36 6.38 49.31
CA THR A 22 -15.27 7.45 49.69
C THR A 22 -14.41 8.45 50.43
N VAL A 23 -14.08 9.54 49.76
CA VAL A 23 -13.34 10.64 50.34
C VAL A 23 -14.27 11.37 51.31
N ASP A 24 -14.35 10.89 52.55
CA ASP A 24 -14.80 11.68 53.71
C ASP A 24 -13.65 12.55 54.26
N HIS A 25 -12.49 12.54 53.59
CA HIS A 25 -11.27 13.23 53.99
C HIS A 25 -11.07 14.54 53.23
N SER A 26 -10.70 15.61 53.93
CA SER A 26 -10.28 16.86 53.30
C SER A 26 -8.87 16.72 52.75
N PHE A 27 -8.73 16.37 51.47
CA PHE A 27 -7.41 16.38 50.80
C PHE A 27 -6.86 17.80 50.71
N ALA A 28 -5.58 17.97 51.05
CA ALA A 28 -4.86 19.18 50.68
C ALA A 28 -4.54 19.11 49.19
N ARG A 29 -5.23 19.91 48.37
CA ARG A 29 -4.93 20.10 46.95
C ARG A 29 -3.88 21.18 46.79
N THR A 30 -2.81 20.88 46.05
CA THR A 30 -1.80 21.84 45.62
C THR A 30 -1.75 21.81 44.10
N ARG A 31 -1.81 22.99 43.47
CA ARG A 31 -1.58 23.16 42.04
C ARG A 31 -0.16 23.65 41.84
N ASP A 32 0.55 23.06 40.88
CA ASP A 32 1.89 23.49 40.51
C ASP A 32 1.83 24.39 39.27
N ASP A 33 1.77 25.70 39.51
CA ASP A 33 1.72 26.69 38.43
C ASP A 33 3.00 26.70 37.58
N ALA A 34 4.12 26.16 38.08
CA ALA A 34 5.37 26.03 37.33
C ALA A 34 5.42 24.78 36.44
N ALA A 35 4.41 23.92 36.44
CA ALA A 35 4.35 22.74 35.57
C ALA A 35 4.35 23.11 34.07
N ALA A 36 3.75 24.27 33.72
CA ALA A 36 3.80 24.80 32.35
C ALA A 36 5.22 25.19 31.93
N ASP A 37 5.94 25.93 32.79
CA ASP A 37 7.31 26.34 32.53
C ASP A 37 8.26 25.15 32.40
N ARG A 38 8.07 24.11 33.23
CA ARG A 38 8.85 22.86 33.11
C ARG A 38 8.58 22.13 31.80
N ARG A 39 7.31 22.05 31.35
CA ARG A 39 6.99 21.48 30.03
C ARG A 39 7.63 22.27 28.89
N LEU A 40 7.62 23.60 28.97
CA LEU A 40 8.32 24.45 28.00
C LEU A 40 9.83 24.17 27.99
N ALA A 41 10.46 24.04 29.16
CA ALA A 41 11.87 23.67 29.26
C ALA A 41 12.16 22.28 28.67
N LEU A 42 11.29 21.29 28.91
CA LEU A 42 11.39 19.96 28.27
C LEU A 42 11.26 20.04 26.76
N ARG A 43 10.38 20.91 26.23
CA ARG A 43 10.26 21.12 24.79
C ARG A 43 11.57 21.61 24.19
N THR A 44 12.17 22.64 24.78
CA THR A 44 13.47 23.15 24.35
C THR A 44 14.55 22.08 24.41
N ALA A 45 14.62 21.32 25.51
CA ALA A 45 15.60 20.25 25.66
C ALA A 45 15.42 19.13 24.61
N LEU A 46 14.18 18.75 24.29
CA LEU A 46 13.87 17.79 23.24
C LEU A 46 14.30 18.32 21.86
N ASP A 47 13.91 19.55 21.52
CA ASP A 47 14.23 20.16 20.23
C ASP A 47 15.77 20.27 20.05
N ASP A 48 16.50 20.66 21.10
CA ASP A 48 17.96 20.71 21.10
C ASP A 48 18.60 19.32 20.91
N ALA A 49 18.09 18.31 21.60
CA ALA A 49 18.58 16.93 21.51
C ALA A 49 18.33 16.33 20.11
N LEU A 50 17.16 16.57 19.52
CA LEU A 50 16.83 16.18 18.15
C LEU A 50 17.76 16.88 17.14
N ALA A 51 17.99 18.18 17.29
CA ALA A 51 18.90 18.93 16.42
C ALA A 51 20.37 18.50 16.57
N ALA A 52 20.79 18.09 17.76
CA ALA A 52 22.11 17.49 17.99
C ALA A 52 22.24 16.14 17.28
N ALA A 53 21.26 15.25 17.44
CA ALA A 53 21.26 13.93 16.81
C ALA A 53 21.24 14.00 15.27
N ARG A 54 20.54 14.97 14.67
CA ARG A 54 20.58 15.20 13.20
C ARG A 54 21.96 15.59 12.69
N ARG A 55 22.74 16.32 13.49
CA ARG A 55 24.10 16.76 13.13
C ARG A 55 25.17 15.76 13.54
N ALA A 56 24.81 14.72 14.29
CA ALA A 56 25.76 13.73 14.75
C ALA A 56 26.33 12.95 13.56
N PRO A 57 27.63 12.61 13.59
CA PRO A 57 28.21 11.72 12.61
C PRO A 57 27.47 10.38 12.60
N SER A 58 27.06 9.94 11.42
CA SER A 58 26.31 8.70 11.22
C SER A 58 27.08 7.79 10.27
N ALA A 59 27.11 6.49 10.58
CA ALA A 59 27.64 5.48 9.66
C ALA A 59 26.57 4.97 8.66
N LEU A 60 25.34 5.49 8.76
CA LEU A 60 24.26 5.20 7.82
C LEU A 60 24.58 5.82 6.45
N ASP A 61 24.14 5.16 5.38
CA ASP A 61 24.09 5.79 4.07
C ASP A 61 23.04 6.91 4.03
N ASP A 62 23.07 7.73 2.97
CA ASP A 62 22.19 8.90 2.83
C ASP A 62 20.70 8.55 2.95
N GLY A 63 20.31 7.38 2.42
CA GLY A 63 18.93 6.90 2.47
C GLY A 63 18.48 6.56 3.89
N ALA A 64 19.26 5.77 4.62
CA ALA A 64 18.96 5.43 6.01
C ALA A 64 19.12 6.60 6.96
N HIS A 65 20.06 7.52 6.68
CA HIS A 65 20.17 8.77 7.43
C HIS A 65 18.93 9.64 7.22
N GLY A 66 18.41 9.72 5.99
CA GLY A 66 17.13 10.39 5.68
C GLY A 66 15.95 9.78 6.44
N ALA A 67 15.82 8.45 6.46
CA ALA A 67 14.80 7.74 7.23
C ALA A 67 14.92 7.99 8.74
N PHE A 68 16.14 8.01 9.27
CA PHE A 68 16.39 8.36 10.67
C PHE A 68 16.01 9.81 10.98
N CYS A 69 16.32 10.77 10.09
CA CYS A 69 15.88 12.15 10.25
C CYS A 69 14.35 12.28 10.25
N ALA A 70 13.65 11.56 9.36
CA ALA A 70 12.19 11.50 9.36
C ALA A 70 11.62 10.92 10.66
N LEU A 71 12.26 9.91 11.25
CA LEU A 71 11.93 9.40 12.58
C LEU A 71 12.06 10.51 13.66
N LEU A 72 13.13 11.30 13.61
CA LEU A 72 13.35 12.41 14.55
C LEU A 72 12.30 13.52 14.37
N ASP A 73 11.96 13.88 13.13
CA ASP A 73 10.88 14.83 12.84
C ASP A 73 9.54 14.33 13.40
N ARG A 74 9.22 13.06 13.13
CA ARG A 74 7.97 12.44 13.60
C ARG A 74 7.90 12.38 15.13
N ALA A 75 9.02 12.14 15.83
CA ALA A 75 9.05 12.13 17.29
C ALA A 75 8.72 13.50 17.93
N ALA A 76 9.00 14.61 17.23
CA ALA A 76 8.73 15.97 17.70
C ALA A 76 7.26 16.41 17.52
N ALA A 77 6.51 15.70 16.68
CA ALA A 77 5.13 16.01 16.33
C ALA A 77 4.14 15.61 17.45
N PRO A 78 3.02 16.34 17.61
CA PRO A 78 1.94 15.94 18.52
C PRO A 78 1.21 14.70 17.98
N ASP A 79 0.64 13.90 18.87
CA ASP A 79 -0.22 12.77 18.46
C ASP A 79 -1.49 13.29 17.77
N GLY A 80 -1.94 12.61 16.72
CA GLY A 80 -3.14 12.98 15.94
C GLY A 80 -2.88 13.69 14.62
N GLU A 81 -1.63 14.02 14.29
CA GLU A 81 -1.24 14.38 12.91
C GLU A 81 -1.30 13.13 12.02
N ALA A 82 -2.50 12.84 11.52
CA ALA A 82 -2.84 11.66 10.72
C ALA A 82 -2.11 11.66 9.38
N GLY A 83 -1.00 10.92 9.31
CA GLY A 83 -0.45 10.43 8.05
C GLY A 83 -0.61 8.91 7.98
N GLU A 84 -0.53 8.35 6.77
CA GLU A 84 -0.48 6.89 6.53
C GLU A 84 0.84 6.24 7.04
N ASP A 85 1.71 7.01 7.69
CA ASP A 85 3.03 6.60 8.18
C ASP A 85 3.05 6.33 9.70
N LEU A 86 4.24 5.97 10.20
CA LEU A 86 4.60 5.80 11.62
C LEU A 86 4.01 6.91 12.51
N GLN A 87 3.33 6.53 13.59
CA GLN A 87 2.74 7.50 14.53
C GLN A 87 3.81 8.25 15.34
N PRO A 88 3.58 9.53 15.73
CA PRO A 88 4.51 10.29 16.58
C PRO A 88 4.88 9.61 17.90
N SER A 89 3.91 9.07 18.62
CA SER A 89 4.12 8.29 19.85
C SER A 89 5.00 7.06 19.61
N SER A 90 4.85 6.40 18.47
CA SER A 90 5.66 5.25 18.07
C SER A 90 7.08 5.63 17.71
N ALA A 91 7.28 6.77 17.02
CA ALA A 91 8.61 7.32 16.81
C ALA A 91 9.33 7.60 18.14
N ARG A 92 8.63 8.19 19.11
CA ARG A 92 9.15 8.40 20.47
C ARG A 92 9.47 7.07 21.16
N ARG A 93 8.59 6.08 21.06
CA ARG A 93 8.81 4.72 21.58
C ARG A 93 10.10 4.12 21.02
N MET A 94 10.28 4.15 19.70
CA MET A 94 11.49 3.63 19.06
C MET A 94 12.78 4.31 19.57
N LEU A 95 12.75 5.64 19.73
CA LEU A 95 13.90 6.38 20.27
C LEU A 95 14.19 5.99 21.72
N ARG A 96 13.18 5.87 22.59
CA ARG A 96 13.36 5.40 23.98
C ARG A 96 13.95 3.99 24.06
N HIS A 97 13.62 3.15 23.08
CA HIS A 97 14.02 1.74 23.01
C HIS A 97 15.26 1.50 22.13
N GLY A 98 16.08 2.53 21.92
CA GLY A 98 17.46 2.36 21.42
C GLY A 98 17.67 2.55 19.92
N ALA A 99 16.67 3.01 19.15
CA ALA A 99 16.84 3.28 17.72
C ALA A 99 17.98 4.30 17.45
N ALA A 100 18.14 5.32 18.31
CA ALA A 100 19.22 6.29 18.19
C ALA A 100 20.62 5.67 18.36
N ARG A 101 20.78 4.71 19.29
CA ARG A 101 22.02 3.97 19.50
C ARG A 101 22.39 3.12 18.29
N LEU A 102 21.39 2.54 17.62
CA LEU A 102 21.60 1.77 16.39
C LEU A 102 22.00 2.67 15.21
N ALA A 103 21.45 3.89 15.14
CA ALA A 103 21.77 4.86 14.11
C ALA A 103 23.15 5.52 14.26
N LEU A 104 23.47 5.96 15.48
CA LEU A 104 24.60 6.85 15.76
C LEU A 104 25.71 6.18 16.58
N GLY A 105 25.54 4.90 16.94
CA GLY A 105 26.50 4.16 17.75
C GLY A 105 26.65 4.73 19.15
N ASN A 106 27.90 5.03 19.54
CA ASN A 106 28.25 5.55 20.86
C ASN A 106 28.38 7.08 20.91
N ASP A 107 27.78 7.79 19.95
CA ASP A 107 27.83 9.25 19.94
C ASP A 107 27.21 9.86 21.21
N ALA A 108 27.79 10.96 21.70
CA ALA A 108 27.36 11.61 22.93
C ALA A 108 25.94 12.20 22.86
N SER A 109 25.41 12.45 21.65
CA SER A 109 24.02 12.86 21.45
C SER A 109 23.01 11.75 21.75
N VAL A 110 23.40 10.47 21.69
CA VAL A 110 22.47 9.34 21.90
C VAL A 110 21.89 9.32 23.31
N PRO A 111 22.69 9.32 24.40
CA PRO A 111 22.13 9.33 25.75
C PRO A 111 21.33 10.61 26.05
N ALA A 112 21.71 11.74 25.45
CA ALA A 112 20.98 13.00 25.59
C ALA A 112 19.60 12.94 24.94
N LEU A 113 19.52 12.39 23.72
CA LEU A 113 18.26 12.20 23.00
C LEU A 113 17.35 11.19 23.70
N GLU A 114 17.85 10.01 24.07
CA GLU A 114 17.05 8.99 24.76
C GLU A 114 16.46 9.53 26.08
N ARG A 115 17.26 10.31 26.83
CA ARG A 115 16.78 10.99 28.05
C ARG A 115 15.73 12.05 27.73
N ALA A 116 16.00 12.95 26.78
CA ALA A 116 15.06 14.01 26.44
C ALA A 116 13.70 13.47 25.97
N VAL A 117 13.69 12.38 25.19
CA VAL A 117 12.44 11.71 24.78
C VAL A 117 11.73 11.06 25.98
N ARG A 118 12.47 10.40 26.89
CA ARG A 118 11.89 9.83 28.12
C ARG A 118 11.27 10.93 28.98
N ASP A 119 12.00 11.99 29.26
CA ASP A 119 11.53 13.11 30.08
C ASP A 119 10.32 13.79 29.43
N ALA A 120 10.34 14.00 28.11
CA ALA A 120 9.21 14.58 27.37
C ALA A 120 7.94 13.70 27.39
N THR A 121 8.09 12.39 27.54
CA THR A 121 6.97 11.43 27.63
C THR A 121 6.70 10.96 29.06
N THR A 122 7.29 11.63 30.05
CA THR A 122 7.00 11.44 31.47
C THR A 122 6.02 12.53 31.90
N PRO A 123 4.85 12.18 32.43
CA PRO A 123 3.88 13.17 32.90
C PRO A 123 4.45 14.03 34.01
N ILE A 124 4.34 15.35 33.87
CA ILE A 124 4.68 16.29 34.94
C ILE A 124 3.42 16.52 35.78
N PRO A 125 3.44 16.27 37.10
CA PRO A 125 2.33 16.60 37.98
C PRO A 125 2.02 18.09 37.93
N ASP A 126 0.77 18.44 37.63
CA ASP A 126 0.24 19.80 37.70
C ASP A 126 -0.73 19.99 38.87
N GLU A 127 -1.31 18.89 39.36
CA GLU A 127 -2.15 18.86 40.55
C GLU A 127 -1.76 17.67 41.45
N THR A 128 -1.60 17.96 42.74
CA THR A 128 -1.30 16.95 43.76
C THR A 128 -2.33 17.06 44.89
N TRP A 129 -2.85 15.91 45.32
CA TRP A 129 -3.70 15.78 46.50
C TRP A 129 -3.00 14.91 47.55
N ARG A 130 -3.04 15.33 48.82
CA ARG A 130 -2.42 14.59 49.92
C ARG A 130 -3.37 14.42 51.11
N ASP A 131 -3.30 13.24 51.72
CA ASP A 131 -3.84 12.93 53.03
C ASP A 131 -2.97 11.86 53.71
N GLY A 132 -2.17 12.24 54.71
CA GLY A 132 -1.21 11.34 55.34
C GLY A 132 -0.16 10.77 54.37
N THR A 133 -0.12 9.44 54.24
CA THR A 133 0.76 8.72 53.28
C THR A 133 0.17 8.62 51.88
N LEU A 134 -1.14 8.88 51.74
CA LEU A 134 -1.82 8.84 50.46
C LEU A 134 -1.51 10.11 49.65
N ARG A 135 -1.03 9.90 48.44
CA ARG A 135 -0.76 10.95 47.47
C ARG A 135 -1.40 10.59 46.13
N ILE A 136 -2.11 11.54 45.54
CA ILE A 136 -2.62 11.45 44.18
C ILE A 136 -1.94 12.55 43.38
N ASP A 137 -1.38 12.22 42.22
CA ASP A 137 -0.79 13.16 41.28
C ASP A 137 -1.51 13.04 39.96
N ARG A 138 -2.08 14.14 39.46
CA ARG A 138 -2.52 14.26 38.07
C ARG A 138 -1.40 14.96 37.32
N GLY A 139 -1.01 14.39 36.19
CA GLY A 139 0.06 14.91 35.38
C GLY A 139 -0.23 14.77 33.90
N VAL A 140 0.43 15.63 33.13
CA VAL A 140 0.34 15.63 31.68
C VAL A 140 1.76 15.71 31.13
N ASP A 141 2.06 14.89 30.12
CA ASP A 141 3.37 14.92 29.46
C ASP A 141 3.51 16.13 28.49
N LEU A 142 4.60 16.18 27.72
CA LEU A 142 4.81 17.26 26.76
C LEU A 142 3.81 17.23 25.59
N PHE A 143 3.24 16.07 25.28
CA PHE A 143 2.38 15.82 24.13
C PHE A 143 0.89 15.81 24.47
N GLY A 144 0.54 16.03 25.74
CA GLY A 144 -0.84 16.11 26.20
C GLY A 144 -1.41 14.79 26.72
N ALA A 145 -0.59 13.73 26.84
CA ALA A 145 -1.02 12.47 27.43
C ALA A 145 -1.23 12.64 28.94
N GLU A 146 -2.47 12.40 29.38
CA GLU A 146 -2.89 12.54 30.77
C GLU A 146 -2.68 11.24 31.55
N SER A 147 -2.19 11.37 32.78
CA SER A 147 -2.08 10.27 33.74
C SER A 147 -2.49 10.72 35.15
N ILE A 148 -2.96 9.77 35.94
CA ILE A 148 -3.25 9.96 37.37
C ILE A 148 -2.56 8.83 38.14
N ALA A 149 -1.64 9.18 39.03
CA ALA A 149 -0.96 8.25 39.89
C ALA A 149 -1.52 8.32 41.31
N LEU A 150 -1.85 7.17 41.90
CA LEU A 150 -2.12 7.02 43.32
C LEU A 150 -0.93 6.30 43.96
N ARG A 151 -0.46 6.84 45.08
CA ARG A 151 0.65 6.30 45.86
C ARG A 151 0.25 6.25 47.32
N ASP A 152 0.38 5.08 47.92
CA ASP A 152 0.21 4.85 49.34
C ASP A 152 1.10 3.69 49.79
N VAL A 153 1.33 3.60 51.10
CA VAL A 153 2.06 2.48 51.71
C VAL A 153 1.33 1.14 51.57
N ARG A 154 0.03 1.15 51.24
CA ARG A 154 -0.78 -0.07 51.05
C ARG A 154 -1.12 -0.35 49.59
N SER A 155 -1.11 0.66 48.73
CA SER A 155 -1.49 0.51 47.33
C SER A 155 -0.81 1.57 46.45
N SER A 156 -0.48 1.17 45.23
CA SER A 156 0.00 2.09 44.19
C SER A 156 -0.74 1.78 42.90
N ARG A 157 -1.18 2.82 42.17
CA ARG A 157 -1.98 2.65 40.95
C ARG A 157 -1.64 3.72 39.92
N LEU A 158 -1.68 3.34 38.65
CA LEU A 158 -1.57 4.24 37.50
C LEU A 158 -2.89 4.24 36.74
N ALA A 159 -3.51 5.39 36.53
CA ALA A 159 -4.58 5.56 35.56
C ALA A 159 -4.06 6.32 34.34
N VAL A 160 -4.24 5.74 33.15
CA VAL A 160 -3.94 6.37 31.86
C VAL A 160 -5.15 6.23 30.95
N ARG A 161 -5.21 7.03 29.89
CA ARG A 161 -6.21 6.82 28.85
C ARG A 161 -6.03 5.43 28.25
N ALA A 162 -7.16 4.73 28.09
CA ALA A 162 -7.15 3.43 27.44
C ALA A 162 -6.54 3.60 26.04
N PRO A 163 -5.57 2.76 25.67
CA PRO A 163 -4.91 2.93 24.41
C PRO A 163 -5.87 2.70 23.25
N ARG A 164 -5.57 3.30 22.10
CA ARG A 164 -6.31 3.08 20.87
C ARG A 164 -5.68 1.90 20.12
N ALA A 165 -6.51 1.01 19.59
CA ALA A 165 -6.04 -0.03 18.68
C ALA A 165 -5.43 0.62 17.42
N ALA A 166 -4.34 0.05 16.89
CA ALA A 166 -3.56 0.63 15.79
C ALA A 166 -4.39 0.92 14.51
N TYR A 167 -5.42 0.12 14.23
CA TYR A 167 -6.28 0.23 13.04
C TYR A 167 -7.59 1.01 13.25
N ALA A 168 -7.63 1.93 14.21
CA ALA A 168 -8.81 2.73 14.53
C ALA A 168 -9.32 3.63 13.37
N GLY A 169 -8.58 3.74 12.27
CA GLY A 169 -8.98 4.48 11.05
C GLY A 169 -10.23 3.93 10.33
N THR A 170 -10.75 2.78 10.76
CA THR A 170 -11.96 2.13 10.20
C THR A 170 -13.29 2.75 10.67
N GLY A 171 -13.26 3.89 11.38
CA GLY A 171 -14.46 4.51 11.96
C GLY A 171 -15.02 3.76 13.18
N ILE A 172 -14.29 2.76 13.67
CA ILE A 172 -14.60 2.07 14.92
C ILE A 172 -14.18 2.99 16.06
N THR A 173 -15.14 3.65 16.69
CA THR A 173 -14.93 4.22 18.02
C THR A 173 -14.78 3.06 18.99
N PHE A 174 -13.53 2.71 19.28
CA PHE A 174 -13.21 2.15 20.58
C PHE A 174 -13.79 3.07 21.66
N PRO A 175 -14.02 2.60 22.90
CA PRO A 175 -14.12 3.50 24.04
C PRO A 175 -12.92 4.48 24.04
N THR A 176 -13.06 5.62 23.38
CA THR A 176 -11.95 6.55 23.10
C THR A 176 -11.63 7.39 24.32
N ASP A 177 -12.55 7.40 25.30
CA ASP A 177 -12.48 8.18 26.52
C ASP A 177 -12.31 7.32 27.78
N GLY A 178 -12.19 6.00 27.61
CA GLY A 178 -11.99 5.05 28.69
C GLY A 178 -10.66 5.22 29.43
N TRP A 179 -10.60 4.67 30.64
CA TRP A 179 -9.42 4.70 31.50
C TRP A 179 -8.93 3.29 31.79
N LEU A 180 -7.64 3.06 31.55
CA LEU A 180 -6.92 1.90 32.04
C LEU A 180 -6.32 2.26 33.40
N VAL A 181 -6.69 1.51 34.44
CA VAL A 181 -6.09 1.58 35.77
C VAL A 181 -5.24 0.34 35.99
N VAL A 182 -3.95 0.52 36.23
CA VAL A 182 -3.01 -0.56 36.53
C VAL A 182 -2.63 -0.51 38.00
N ASP A 183 -2.90 -1.59 38.72
CA ASP A 183 -2.42 -1.78 40.09
C ASP A 183 -0.95 -2.20 40.03
N VAL A 184 -0.10 -1.52 40.80
CA VAL A 184 1.31 -1.89 40.96
C VAL A 184 1.62 -2.17 42.43
N ALA A 185 2.77 -2.78 42.71
CA ALA A 185 3.16 -3.11 44.08
C ALA A 185 3.18 -1.84 44.97
N ALA A 186 2.69 -1.98 46.20
CA ALA A 186 2.57 -0.87 47.14
C ALA A 186 3.94 -0.19 47.39
N GLY A 187 3.92 1.14 47.51
CA GLY A 187 5.12 1.94 47.72
C GLY A 187 5.92 2.26 46.45
N ILE A 188 5.57 1.69 45.29
CA ILE A 188 6.15 2.07 44.00
C ILE A 188 5.53 3.37 43.52
N ASP A 189 6.35 4.26 42.96
CA ASP A 189 5.87 5.41 42.20
C ASP A 189 5.60 4.99 40.75
N PRO A 190 4.32 4.90 40.32
CA PRO A 190 4.01 4.47 38.96
C PRO A 190 4.40 5.48 37.87
N LEU A 191 4.79 6.71 38.21
CA LEU A 191 5.29 7.68 37.23
C LEU A 191 6.81 7.57 37.00
N GLU A 192 7.55 7.00 37.96
CA GLU A 192 9.02 6.99 37.95
C GLU A 192 9.59 5.56 37.90
N ASP A 193 9.01 4.64 38.68
CA ASP A 193 9.53 3.30 38.97
C ASP A 193 8.63 2.19 38.39
N PHE A 194 7.93 2.47 37.29
CA PHE A 194 6.99 1.51 36.71
C PHE A 194 7.73 0.34 36.04
N ASP A 195 7.67 -0.84 36.65
CA ASP A 195 8.16 -2.10 36.09
C ASP A 195 7.01 -3.08 35.80
N HIS A 196 7.12 -3.87 34.73
CA HIS A 196 6.17 -4.92 34.39
C HIS A 196 6.02 -5.97 35.50
N GLU A 197 7.12 -6.31 36.20
CA GLU A 197 7.11 -7.23 37.34
C GLU A 197 6.36 -6.64 38.56
N ALA A 198 6.16 -5.32 38.59
CA ALA A 198 5.43 -4.65 39.64
C ALA A 198 3.91 -4.73 39.45
N VAL A 199 3.41 -5.09 38.27
CA VAL A 199 1.97 -5.13 37.98
C VAL A 199 1.29 -6.20 38.84
N ARG A 200 0.18 -5.82 39.50
CA ARG A 200 -0.62 -6.66 40.39
C ARG A 200 -2.06 -6.84 39.92
N GLY A 201 -2.51 -6.00 39.00
CA GLY A 201 -3.85 -6.05 38.44
C GLY A 201 -4.06 -4.96 37.40
N ALA A 202 -5.13 -5.07 36.63
CA ALA A 202 -5.54 -4.07 35.66
C ALA A 202 -7.06 -4.00 35.58
N HIS A 203 -7.58 -2.78 35.38
CA HIS A 203 -9.00 -2.49 35.32
C HIS A 203 -9.24 -1.53 34.16
N LEU A 204 -10.23 -1.82 33.33
CA LEU A 204 -10.64 -0.97 32.23
C LEU A 204 -12.01 -0.39 32.54
N PHE A 205 -12.13 0.95 32.46
CA PHE A 205 -13.36 1.67 32.70
C PHE A 205 -13.80 2.43 31.46
N GLU A 206 -15.11 2.47 31.22
CA GLU A 206 -15.75 3.35 30.23
C GLU A 206 -16.88 4.12 30.91
N ASP A 207 -16.87 5.46 30.81
CA ASP A 207 -17.84 6.33 31.49
C ASP A 207 -18.00 6.02 33.00
N GLY A 208 -16.90 5.64 33.65
CA GLY A 208 -16.87 5.27 35.07
C GLY A 208 -17.43 3.87 35.40
N VAL A 209 -17.82 3.09 34.39
CA VAL A 209 -18.27 1.70 34.53
C VAL A 209 -17.09 0.75 34.31
N LEU A 210 -16.83 -0.16 35.25
CA LEU A 210 -15.83 -1.22 35.05
C LEU A 210 -16.30 -2.17 33.95
N ILE A 211 -15.54 -2.25 32.86
CA ILE A 211 -15.87 -3.10 31.71
C ILE A 211 -15.02 -4.37 31.63
N ALA A 212 -13.80 -4.33 32.19
CA ALA A 212 -12.91 -5.48 32.28
C ALA A 212 -12.00 -5.36 33.50
N HIS A 213 -11.68 -6.48 34.15
CA HIS A 213 -10.65 -6.53 35.18
C HIS A 213 -9.80 -7.79 35.08
N TRP A 214 -8.59 -7.71 35.63
CA TRP A 214 -7.66 -8.82 35.68
C TRP A 214 -6.78 -8.74 36.93
N THR A 215 -6.54 -9.90 37.55
CA THR A 215 -5.47 -10.08 38.53
C THR A 215 -4.76 -11.41 38.30
N PRO A 216 -3.51 -11.58 38.75
CA PRO A 216 -2.80 -12.86 38.67
C PRO A 216 -3.54 -14.02 39.36
N GLY A 217 -4.27 -13.73 40.45
CA GLY A 217 -4.94 -14.76 41.26
C GLY A 217 -6.31 -15.18 40.74
N THR A 218 -7.06 -14.26 40.13
CA THR A 218 -8.43 -14.52 39.64
C THR A 218 -8.50 -14.72 38.12
N GLY A 219 -7.44 -14.38 37.39
CA GLY A 219 -7.49 -14.28 35.94
C GLY A 219 -8.31 -13.09 35.47
N ALA A 220 -8.69 -13.11 34.19
CA ALA A 220 -9.42 -12.04 33.53
C ALA A 220 -10.92 -12.26 33.60
N THR A 221 -11.65 -11.19 33.86
CA THR A 221 -13.08 -11.21 34.17
C THR A 221 -13.74 -10.04 33.47
N PHE A 222 -14.73 -10.38 32.64
CA PHE A 222 -15.34 -9.47 31.69
C PHE A 222 -16.86 -9.59 31.79
N ASP A 223 -17.55 -8.46 31.81
CA ASP A 223 -18.99 -8.46 31.55
C ASP A 223 -19.18 -8.23 30.05
N ARG A 224 -19.58 -9.29 29.35
CA ARG A 224 -19.75 -9.26 27.88
C ARG A 224 -20.82 -8.23 27.45
N THR A 225 -21.86 -8.05 28.23
CA THR A 225 -22.95 -7.12 27.90
C THR A 225 -22.51 -5.67 28.08
N ILE A 226 -21.77 -5.37 29.16
CA ILE A 226 -21.18 -4.05 29.37
C ILE A 226 -20.11 -3.77 28.31
N TRP A 227 -19.22 -4.73 28.05
CA TRP A 227 -18.19 -4.61 27.01
C TRP A 227 -18.80 -4.25 25.66
N ARG A 228 -19.77 -5.03 25.19
CA ARG A 228 -20.42 -4.82 23.88
C ARG A 228 -21.07 -3.46 23.74
N ARG A 229 -21.61 -2.91 24.84
CA ARG A 229 -22.14 -1.54 24.88
C ARG A 229 -21.04 -0.49 24.74
N ALA A 230 -19.91 -0.68 25.41
CA ALA A 230 -18.79 0.25 25.39
C ALA A 230 -18.11 0.34 24.01
N VAL A 231 -17.97 -0.78 23.30
CA VAL A 231 -17.29 -0.82 21.99
C VAL A 231 -18.19 -0.54 20.78
N ASN A 232 -19.48 -0.23 20.99
CA ASN A 232 -20.49 0.08 19.95
C ASN A 232 -20.39 -0.76 18.65
N VAL A 233 -20.27 -2.09 18.79
CA VAL A 233 -19.96 -2.97 17.66
C VAL A 233 -21.18 -3.33 16.81
N ASP A 234 -22.39 -3.09 17.32
CA ASP A 234 -23.63 -3.61 16.74
C ASP A 234 -23.91 -3.05 15.34
N GLU A 235 -23.46 -1.83 15.04
CA GLU A 235 -23.60 -1.23 13.71
C GLU A 235 -22.62 -1.82 12.68
N LEU A 236 -21.41 -2.17 13.11
CA LEU A 236 -20.38 -2.81 12.29
C LEU A 236 -20.67 -4.28 12.02
N VAL A 237 -21.19 -5.01 13.01
CA VAL A 237 -21.62 -6.42 12.84
C VAL A 237 -22.68 -6.54 11.75
N ARG A 238 -23.58 -5.57 11.64
CA ARG A 238 -24.63 -5.57 10.61
C ARG A 238 -24.14 -5.27 9.20
N THR A 239 -23.00 -4.58 9.05
CA THR A 239 -22.58 -4.00 7.76
C THR A 239 -21.31 -4.63 7.19
N ALA A 240 -20.43 -5.22 8.02
CA ALA A 240 -19.05 -5.53 7.62
C ALA A 240 -18.67 -7.03 7.64
N ARG A 241 -19.62 -7.96 7.84
CA ARG A 241 -19.35 -9.43 7.93
C ARG A 241 -18.20 -9.78 8.90
N VAL A 242 -18.12 -9.04 10.01
CA VAL A 242 -17.13 -9.29 11.06
C VAL A 242 -17.49 -10.54 11.87
N PRO A 243 -16.52 -11.23 12.48
CA PRO A 243 -16.80 -12.35 13.37
C PRO A 243 -17.80 -11.96 14.47
N HIS A 244 -18.67 -12.89 14.89
CA HIS A 244 -19.69 -12.61 15.92
C HIS A 244 -19.07 -12.10 17.24
N ASP A 245 -17.86 -12.54 17.58
CA ASP A 245 -17.15 -12.05 18.76
C ASP A 245 -16.04 -11.03 18.42
N PHE A 246 -16.16 -10.31 17.30
CA PHE A 246 -15.22 -9.26 16.89
C PHE A 246 -14.88 -8.34 18.05
N LEU A 247 -13.59 -8.04 18.22
CA LEU A 247 -13.06 -7.30 19.36
C LEU A 247 -13.51 -7.90 20.71
N PRO A 248 -13.07 -9.13 21.02
CA PRO A 248 -13.50 -9.82 22.24
C PRO A 248 -12.97 -9.08 23.48
N PRO A 249 -13.57 -9.27 24.66
CA PRO A 249 -13.11 -8.61 25.88
C PRO A 249 -11.63 -8.84 26.18
N HIS A 250 -10.90 -7.75 26.41
CA HIS A 250 -9.45 -7.77 26.67
C HIS A 250 -9.00 -6.54 27.47
N VAL A 251 -7.77 -6.59 27.98
CA VAL A 251 -7.09 -5.43 28.61
C VAL A 251 -5.67 -5.36 28.06
N ALA A 252 -5.33 -4.27 27.36
CA ALA A 252 -3.96 -3.98 26.95
C ALA A 252 -3.27 -3.19 28.07
N ILE A 253 -2.42 -3.84 28.86
CA ILE A 253 -1.69 -3.23 29.96
C ILE A 253 -0.52 -2.43 29.40
N GLN A 254 -0.47 -1.14 29.75
CA GLN A 254 0.60 -0.24 29.34
C GLN A 254 1.24 0.48 30.53
N ASN A 255 2.49 0.89 30.36
CA ASN A 255 3.14 1.82 31.29
C ASN A 255 2.73 3.28 30.99
N VAL A 256 3.25 4.20 31.80
CA VAL A 256 3.00 5.64 31.65
C VAL A 256 3.48 6.23 30.31
N HIS A 257 4.41 5.56 29.62
CA HIS A 257 4.95 5.99 28.34
C HIS A 257 4.21 5.38 27.12
N GLY A 258 3.17 4.57 27.37
CA GLY A 258 2.41 3.87 26.34
C GLY A 258 3.14 2.65 25.75
N ASP A 259 4.13 2.08 26.44
CA ASP A 259 4.73 0.80 26.04
C ASP A 259 3.78 -0.34 26.45
N LEU A 260 3.55 -1.30 25.56
CA LEU A 260 2.72 -2.47 25.81
C LEU A 260 3.48 -3.47 26.69
N LEU A 261 2.91 -3.80 27.85
CA LEU A 261 3.50 -4.74 28.80
C LEU A 261 2.85 -6.10 28.74
N ALA A 262 1.54 -6.14 28.50
CA ALA A 262 0.80 -7.38 28.34
C ALA A 262 -0.53 -7.14 27.63
N LEU A 263 -1.02 -8.17 26.93
CA LEU A 263 -2.39 -8.27 26.46
C LEU A 263 -3.11 -9.36 27.26
N VAL A 264 -4.10 -8.98 28.04
CA VAL A 264 -4.93 -9.89 28.81
C VAL A 264 -6.18 -10.23 28.01
N THR A 265 -6.48 -11.52 27.86
CA THR A 265 -7.69 -12.03 27.24
C THR A 265 -8.37 -13.06 28.15
N ARG A 266 -9.53 -13.59 27.73
CA ARG A 266 -10.17 -14.72 28.44
C ARG A 266 -9.32 -16.00 28.46
N HIS A 267 -8.30 -16.09 27.61
CA HIS A 267 -7.47 -17.28 27.44
C HIS A 267 -6.14 -17.19 28.19
N GLY A 268 -5.72 -15.99 28.63
CA GLY A 268 -4.45 -15.82 29.31
C GLY A 268 -3.91 -14.38 29.24
N VAL A 269 -2.64 -14.26 29.57
CA VAL A 269 -1.88 -13.00 29.56
C VAL A 269 -0.70 -13.16 28.63
N LEU A 270 -0.66 -12.39 27.55
CA LEU A 270 0.38 -12.47 26.55
C LEU A 270 1.33 -11.29 26.76
N THR A 271 2.58 -11.59 27.11
CA THR A 271 3.63 -10.58 27.22
C THR A 271 4.44 -10.51 25.94
N PRO A 272 4.79 -9.31 25.43
CA PRO A 272 5.63 -9.17 24.25
C PRO A 272 6.99 -9.87 24.44
N PRO A 273 7.73 -10.16 23.34
CA PRO A 273 9.09 -10.66 23.44
C PRO A 273 9.97 -9.65 24.20
N ALA A 274 10.68 -10.11 25.25
CA ALA A 274 11.53 -9.23 26.06
C ALA A 274 12.82 -8.82 25.33
N SER A 275 13.17 -9.55 24.27
CA SER A 275 14.31 -9.27 23.41
C SER A 275 14.05 -9.80 22.01
N THR A 276 14.92 -9.42 21.07
CA THR A 276 14.90 -9.94 19.70
C THR A 276 15.58 -11.30 19.55
N SER A 277 15.93 -11.97 20.67
CA SER A 277 16.53 -13.28 20.64
C SER A 277 15.55 -14.33 20.13
N GLN A 278 16.06 -15.34 19.40
CA GLN A 278 15.24 -16.41 18.84
C GLN A 278 14.46 -17.18 19.91
N ALA A 279 15.02 -17.34 21.12
CA ALA A 279 14.35 -18.00 22.24
C ALA A 279 13.13 -17.20 22.74
N GLU A 280 13.26 -15.87 22.88
CA GLU A 280 12.16 -15.00 23.28
C GLU A 280 11.06 -14.90 22.20
N ILE A 281 11.46 -14.86 20.93
CA ILE A 281 10.52 -14.90 19.81
C ILE A 281 9.73 -16.21 19.79
N ALA A 282 10.41 -17.35 19.94
CA ALA A 282 9.77 -18.66 19.99
C ALA A 282 8.80 -18.76 21.18
N ARG A 283 9.23 -18.33 22.38
CA ARG A 283 8.37 -18.24 23.58
C ARG A 283 7.10 -17.43 23.28
N PHE A 284 7.26 -16.22 22.74
CA PHE A 284 6.11 -15.36 22.41
C PHE A 284 5.14 -16.03 21.44
N LEU A 285 5.63 -16.65 20.37
CA LEU A 285 4.79 -17.32 19.38
C LEU A 285 4.04 -18.52 19.97
N ASP A 286 4.70 -19.30 20.82
CA ASP A 286 4.09 -20.47 21.48
C ASP A 286 3.02 -20.04 22.49
N GLU A 287 3.29 -19.00 23.29
CA GLU A 287 2.29 -18.41 24.21
C GLU A 287 1.13 -17.77 23.44
N ALA A 288 1.41 -17.01 22.38
CA ALA A 288 0.40 -16.39 21.54
C ALA A 288 -0.52 -17.45 20.93
N ALA A 289 0.04 -18.52 20.34
CA ALA A 289 -0.73 -19.61 19.76
C ALA A 289 -1.68 -20.26 20.80
N GLN A 290 -1.29 -20.33 22.07
CA GLN A 290 -2.15 -20.84 23.14
C GLN A 290 -3.24 -19.86 23.59
N GLN A 291 -2.95 -18.56 23.54
CA GLN A 291 -3.81 -17.52 24.12
C GLN A 291 -4.73 -16.83 23.10
N VAL A 292 -4.47 -16.92 21.81
CA VAL A 292 -5.31 -16.34 20.75
C VAL A 292 -5.89 -17.40 19.82
N LYS A 293 -6.84 -18.20 20.33
CA LYS A 293 -7.29 -19.43 19.68
C LYS A 293 -8.28 -19.25 18.53
N ASP A 294 -8.95 -18.11 18.46
CA ASP A 294 -9.99 -17.82 17.46
C ASP A 294 -9.68 -16.54 16.68
N THR A 295 -10.36 -16.34 15.55
CA THR A 295 -10.16 -15.21 14.63
C THR A 295 -10.19 -13.86 15.34
N ALA A 296 -11.09 -13.70 16.30
CA ALA A 296 -11.30 -12.44 16.98
C ALA A 296 -10.15 -12.13 17.97
N HIS A 297 -9.58 -13.15 18.59
CA HIS A 297 -8.39 -13.00 19.44
C HIS A 297 -7.09 -12.88 18.64
N ILE A 298 -6.96 -13.57 17.50
CA ILE A 298 -5.81 -13.40 16.59
C ILE A 298 -5.74 -11.95 16.10
N ASP A 299 -6.87 -11.36 15.75
CA ASP A 299 -6.97 -9.95 15.39
C ASP A 299 -6.56 -9.00 16.52
N LEU A 300 -6.72 -9.38 17.81
CA LEU A 300 -6.17 -8.56 18.90
C LEU A 300 -4.64 -8.47 18.84
N LEU A 301 -3.94 -9.50 18.35
CA LEU A 301 -2.49 -9.40 18.15
C LEU A 301 -2.14 -8.35 17.11
N ALA A 302 -2.85 -8.38 15.99
CA ALA A 302 -2.72 -7.39 14.93
C ALA A 302 -2.92 -5.97 15.49
N ARG A 303 -3.93 -5.79 16.35
CA ARG A 303 -4.28 -4.47 16.90
C ARG A 303 -3.31 -3.91 17.92
N TRP A 304 -2.66 -4.78 18.71
CA TRP A 304 -1.90 -4.37 19.89
C TRP A 304 -0.40 -4.59 19.75
N PHE A 305 0.03 -5.67 19.09
CA PHE A 305 1.43 -6.01 18.93
C PHE A 305 1.99 -5.59 17.57
N VAL A 306 1.17 -5.16 16.63
CA VAL A 306 1.61 -4.70 15.30
C VAL A 306 1.07 -3.29 15.04
N GLU A 307 1.96 -2.39 14.65
CA GLU A 307 1.60 -1.10 14.07
C GLU A 307 1.87 -1.14 12.57
N TYR A 308 0.91 -0.67 11.79
CA TYR A 308 1.04 -0.62 10.35
C TYR A 308 2.14 0.35 9.93
N ALA A 309 3.09 -0.15 9.15
CA ALA A 309 4.04 0.66 8.40
C ALA A 309 3.82 0.37 6.91
N ARG A 310 3.75 1.41 6.08
CA ARG A 310 3.41 1.29 4.65
C ARG A 310 4.36 0.38 3.87
N ASP A 311 5.61 0.29 4.32
CA ASP A 311 6.61 -0.60 3.78
C ASP A 311 7.33 -1.33 4.93
N GLY A 312 7.68 -2.59 4.71
CA GLY A 312 8.55 -3.36 5.60
C GLY A 312 9.88 -2.63 5.85
N ALA A 313 10.41 -2.74 7.06
CA ALA A 313 11.71 -2.14 7.38
C ALA A 313 12.81 -2.75 6.49
N ASP A 314 13.81 -1.94 6.12
CA ASP A 314 15.03 -2.46 5.49
C ASP A 314 15.53 -3.64 6.31
N ALA A 315 15.64 -4.81 5.70
CA ALA A 315 16.07 -6.01 6.42
C ALA A 315 17.51 -5.92 6.94
N GLY A 316 18.35 -5.04 6.38
CA GLY A 316 19.65 -4.71 6.97
C GLY A 316 19.55 -3.78 8.19
N ARG A 317 18.43 -3.07 8.34
CA ARG A 317 18.18 -2.05 9.37
C ARG A 317 16.72 -2.11 9.87
N PRO A 318 16.27 -3.24 10.46
CA PRO A 318 14.86 -3.47 10.84
C PRO A 318 14.32 -2.49 11.89
N TRP A 319 15.20 -1.72 12.52
CA TRP A 319 14.85 -0.72 13.51
C TRP A 319 14.40 0.61 12.88
N LEU A 320 14.75 0.90 11.61
CA LEU A 320 14.28 2.10 10.90
C LEU A 320 12.84 1.91 10.41
N PRO A 321 12.02 2.98 10.37
CA PRO A 321 10.74 2.90 9.68
C PRO A 321 10.99 2.73 8.18
N GLY A 322 10.13 1.96 7.51
CA GLY A 322 10.04 1.98 6.05
C GLY A 322 9.79 3.41 5.57
N THR A 323 10.36 3.76 4.43
CA THR A 323 10.09 5.06 3.78
C THR A 323 9.67 4.80 2.35
N ALA A 324 8.88 5.69 1.76
CA ALA A 324 8.47 5.59 0.36
C ALA A 324 9.64 5.57 -0.64
N ALA A 325 10.87 5.92 -0.20
CA ALA A 325 12.08 5.78 -1.02
C ALA A 325 12.62 4.33 -1.07
N TRP A 326 12.19 3.49 -0.14
CA TRP A 326 12.53 2.07 -0.01
C TRP A 326 11.33 1.21 -0.40
N GLN A 327 10.72 1.55 -1.53
CA GLN A 327 9.66 0.74 -2.15
C GLN A 327 10.25 -0.59 -2.62
N GLY A 328 9.78 -1.66 -2.01
CA GLY A 328 10.01 -3.01 -2.47
C GLY A 328 9.10 -3.93 -1.68
N ASP A 329 8.46 -4.88 -2.37
CA ASP A 329 7.75 -6.00 -1.76
C ASP A 329 8.77 -6.81 -0.95
N HIS A 330 9.02 -6.36 0.27
CA HIS A 330 10.04 -6.87 1.17
C HIS A 330 9.37 -7.34 2.44
N GLY A 331 8.55 -8.38 2.31
CA GLY A 331 7.99 -9.07 3.45
C GLY A 331 9.12 -9.51 4.41
N ALA A 332 9.01 -9.10 5.66
CA ALA A 332 9.86 -9.60 6.73
C ALA A 332 9.43 -11.04 7.09
N SER A 333 10.40 -11.86 7.50
CA SER A 333 10.04 -13.09 8.21
C SER A 333 9.42 -12.71 9.56
N VAL A 334 8.60 -13.59 10.16
CA VAL A 334 7.97 -13.33 11.46
C VAL A 334 9.01 -12.98 12.53
N SER A 335 10.16 -13.64 12.52
CA SER A 335 11.28 -13.29 13.41
C SER A 335 11.81 -11.88 13.17
N ARG A 336 11.91 -11.42 11.92
CA ARG A 336 12.34 -10.05 11.59
C ARG A 336 11.28 -9.03 11.97
N LEU A 337 10.00 -9.30 11.71
CA LEU A 337 8.89 -8.46 12.18
C LEU A 337 8.97 -8.28 13.69
N LEU A 338 9.06 -9.37 14.45
CA LEU A 338 9.16 -9.30 15.91
C LEU A 338 10.47 -8.66 16.39
N ALA A 339 11.54 -8.74 15.60
CA ALA A 339 12.78 -8.02 15.89
C ALA A 339 12.66 -6.50 15.72
N THR A 340 11.62 -6.00 15.06
CA THR A 340 11.28 -4.56 15.04
C THR A 340 10.57 -4.10 16.32
N ALA A 341 10.20 -5.01 17.24
CA ALA A 341 9.44 -4.63 18.42
C ALA A 341 10.18 -3.57 19.25
N SER A 342 9.47 -2.48 19.55
CA SER A 342 9.93 -1.41 20.45
C SER A 342 8.81 -1.16 21.45
N GLY A 343 9.11 -1.18 22.74
CA GLY A 343 8.10 -1.07 23.81
C GLY A 343 6.91 -2.02 23.62
N GLY A 344 7.19 -3.26 23.20
CA GLY A 344 6.20 -4.33 23.02
C GLY A 344 5.41 -4.30 21.70
N VAL A 345 5.68 -3.36 20.79
CA VAL A 345 4.93 -3.23 19.53
C VAL A 345 5.88 -3.35 18.33
N ALA A 346 5.64 -4.33 17.49
CA ALA A 346 6.30 -4.55 16.21
C ALA A 346 5.70 -3.64 15.12
N ARG A 347 6.44 -3.44 14.03
CA ARG A 347 6.06 -2.58 12.90
C ARG A 347 6.19 -3.39 11.62
N GLY A 348 5.12 -3.42 10.83
CA GLY A 348 5.08 -4.18 9.59
C GLY A 348 3.88 -3.80 8.74
N ASP A 349 3.88 -4.24 7.50
CA ASP A 349 2.78 -4.02 6.55
C ASP A 349 1.73 -5.14 6.65
N CYS A 350 0.83 -5.22 5.66
CA CYS A 350 -0.19 -6.27 5.61
C CYS A 350 0.40 -7.68 5.42
N GLU A 351 1.53 -7.74 4.73
CA GLU A 351 2.27 -8.94 4.39
C GLU A 351 2.93 -9.56 5.62
N ASP A 352 3.60 -8.72 6.41
CA ASP A 352 4.18 -9.10 7.69
C ASP A 352 3.11 -9.61 8.67
N LEU A 353 1.97 -8.92 8.71
CA LEU A 353 0.84 -9.33 9.55
C LEU A 353 0.27 -10.69 9.12
N ALA A 354 0.07 -10.89 7.81
CA ALA A 354 -0.40 -12.17 7.30
C ALA A 354 0.58 -13.30 7.66
N GLY A 355 1.89 -13.07 7.48
CA GLY A 355 2.94 -14.00 7.89
C GLY A 355 2.89 -14.36 9.38
N LEU A 356 2.72 -13.37 10.27
CA LEU A 356 2.58 -13.61 11.71
C LEU A 356 1.35 -14.49 12.01
N VAL A 357 0.21 -14.20 11.38
CA VAL A 357 -1.01 -15.00 11.59
C VAL A 357 -0.81 -16.44 11.13
N LEU A 358 -0.20 -16.67 9.96
CA LEU A 358 0.05 -18.02 9.45
C LEU A 358 0.99 -18.83 10.36
N GLU A 359 2.01 -18.18 10.93
CA GLU A 359 2.94 -18.81 11.87
C GLU A 359 2.24 -19.24 13.18
N LEU A 360 1.23 -18.48 13.62
CA LEU A 360 0.39 -18.82 14.77
C LEU A 360 -0.59 -19.95 14.45
N LEU A 361 -1.24 -19.89 13.27
CA LEU A 361 -2.13 -20.95 12.82
C LEU A 361 -1.40 -22.29 12.71
N ALA A 362 -0.17 -22.29 12.19
CA ALA A 362 0.66 -23.49 12.13
C ALA A 362 0.92 -24.10 13.52
N ARG A 363 1.17 -23.28 14.54
CA ARG A 363 1.32 -23.73 15.95
C ARG A 363 0.02 -24.20 16.59
N GLN A 364 -1.12 -23.80 16.03
CA GLN A 364 -2.45 -24.24 16.47
C GLN A 364 -2.94 -25.48 15.71
N ASP A 365 -2.06 -26.14 14.93
CA ASP A 365 -2.41 -27.23 14.02
C ASP A 365 -3.51 -26.85 13.01
N LYS A 366 -3.62 -25.55 12.69
CA LYS A 366 -4.54 -25.01 11.68
C LYS A 366 -3.81 -24.78 10.37
N THR A 367 -4.56 -24.89 9.29
CA THR A 367 -4.07 -24.61 7.94
C THR A 367 -4.62 -23.27 7.49
N GLY A 368 -3.74 -22.29 7.31
CA GLY A 368 -4.05 -21.04 6.63
C GLY A 368 -3.11 -20.80 5.47
N GLU A 369 -3.50 -19.89 4.58
CA GLU A 369 -2.71 -19.41 3.45
C GLU A 369 -2.83 -17.88 3.34
N GLU A 370 -1.83 -17.23 2.74
CA GLU A 370 -1.83 -15.80 2.47
C GLU A 370 -2.55 -15.56 1.15
N LEU A 371 -3.72 -14.92 1.14
CA LEU A 371 -4.39 -14.55 -0.11
C LEU A 371 -3.67 -13.36 -0.77
N GLY A 372 -3.36 -13.50 -2.06
CA GLY A 372 -2.80 -12.42 -2.87
C GLY A 372 -3.89 -11.50 -3.39
N LEU A 373 -3.86 -10.24 -2.97
CA LEU A 373 -4.76 -9.18 -3.45
C LEU A 373 -3.93 -8.11 -4.20
N PRO A 374 -4.50 -7.39 -5.19
CA PRO A 374 -3.72 -6.50 -6.07
C PRO A 374 -2.89 -5.39 -5.41
N ALA A 375 -3.15 -5.07 -4.15
CA ALA A 375 -2.39 -4.08 -3.37
C ALA A 375 -2.42 -4.39 -1.86
N HIS A 376 -2.67 -5.65 -1.51
CA HIS A 376 -2.90 -6.05 -0.12
C HIS A 376 -2.69 -7.56 0.05
N SER A 377 -2.54 -7.99 1.29
CA SER A 377 -2.51 -9.41 1.64
C SER A 377 -3.31 -9.67 2.90
N ALA A 378 -3.86 -10.87 2.98
CA ALA A 378 -4.67 -11.29 4.10
C ALA A 378 -4.37 -12.76 4.43
N ALA A 379 -4.27 -13.09 5.70
CA ALA A 379 -4.21 -14.47 6.14
C ALA A 379 -5.64 -15.05 6.16
N VAL A 380 -5.82 -16.19 5.51
CA VAL A 380 -7.12 -16.87 5.43
C VAL A 380 -6.99 -18.34 5.81
N TRP A 381 -7.94 -18.82 6.62
CA TRP A 381 -8.07 -20.24 6.96
C TRP A 381 -9.54 -20.62 7.04
N THR A 382 -9.84 -21.92 6.95
CA THR A 382 -11.21 -22.40 7.19
C THR A 382 -11.33 -23.22 8.46
N GLU A 383 -12.51 -23.13 9.08
CA GLU A 383 -12.93 -24.01 10.16
C GLU A 383 -14.24 -24.67 9.74
N VAL A 384 -14.31 -26.00 9.83
CA VAL A 384 -15.52 -26.75 9.51
C VAL A 384 -16.21 -27.15 10.82
N THR A 385 -17.40 -26.61 11.04
CA THR A 385 -18.23 -26.87 12.22
C THR A 385 -19.55 -27.52 11.80
N GLY A 386 -19.63 -28.85 11.93
CA GLY A 386 -20.80 -29.60 11.49
C GLY A 386 -20.91 -29.59 9.96
N ALA A 387 -22.02 -29.06 9.44
CA ALA A 387 -22.28 -28.93 7.99
C ALA A 387 -21.93 -27.54 7.44
N THR A 388 -21.27 -26.69 8.22
CA THR A 388 -20.93 -25.32 7.80
C THR A 388 -19.43 -25.13 7.82
N ALA A 389 -18.88 -24.66 6.70
CA ALA A 389 -17.52 -24.17 6.61
C ALA A 389 -17.49 -22.66 6.84
N VAL A 390 -16.51 -22.19 7.61
CA VAL A 390 -16.30 -20.76 7.88
C VAL A 390 -14.89 -20.38 7.43
N ALA A 391 -14.79 -19.54 6.41
CA ALA A 391 -13.54 -18.89 6.02
C ALA A 391 -13.31 -17.66 6.90
N ASN A 392 -12.21 -17.66 7.63
CA ASN A 392 -11.79 -16.58 8.52
C ASN A 392 -10.66 -15.80 7.86
N VAL A 393 -10.73 -14.47 7.95
CA VAL A 393 -9.78 -13.55 7.32
C VAL A 393 -9.25 -12.58 8.37
N VAL A 394 -7.92 -12.47 8.46
CA VAL A 394 -7.22 -11.44 9.22
C VAL A 394 -6.33 -10.64 8.26
N GLN A 395 -6.41 -9.31 8.35
CA GLN A 395 -5.75 -8.36 7.45
C GLN A 395 -5.49 -7.04 8.20
N SER A 396 -4.91 -6.01 7.57
CA SER A 396 -4.63 -4.71 8.20
C SER A 396 -5.89 -3.85 8.48
N GLY A 397 -7.06 -4.48 8.53
CA GLY A 397 -8.35 -3.85 8.75
C GLY A 397 -9.21 -4.65 9.73
N LEU A 398 -10.52 -4.66 9.50
CA LEU A 398 -11.43 -5.52 10.25
C LEU A 398 -11.22 -7.00 9.88
N PRO A 399 -11.17 -7.92 10.87
CA PRO A 399 -11.24 -9.33 10.59
C PRO A 399 -12.63 -9.66 10.03
N ARG A 400 -12.72 -10.66 9.17
CA ARG A 400 -13.97 -11.05 8.52
C ARG A 400 -14.17 -12.57 8.61
N SER A 401 -15.42 -13.00 8.66
CA SER A 401 -15.78 -14.42 8.61
C SER A 401 -16.89 -14.65 7.60
N PHE A 402 -16.74 -15.68 6.78
CA PHE A 402 -17.66 -16.02 5.70
C PHE A 402 -18.10 -17.47 5.87
N ALA A 403 -19.38 -17.67 6.21
CA ALA A 403 -19.95 -18.99 6.40
C ALA A 403 -20.66 -19.47 5.12
N ALA A 404 -20.48 -20.74 4.77
CA ALA A 404 -21.18 -21.41 3.68
C ALA A 404 -21.31 -22.92 3.98
N ASP A 405 -22.03 -23.65 3.12
CA ASP A 405 -22.25 -25.10 3.28
C ASP A 405 -20.99 -25.93 3.02
N ASP A 406 -20.04 -25.39 2.26
CA ASP A 406 -18.74 -26.02 1.97
C ASP A 406 -17.60 -25.00 1.92
N VAL A 407 -16.36 -25.53 1.91
CA VAL A 407 -15.14 -24.72 1.97
C VAL A 407 -14.92 -23.90 0.70
N GLU A 408 -15.30 -24.42 -0.47
CA GLU A 408 -15.15 -23.71 -1.74
C GLU A 408 -15.99 -22.43 -1.74
N HIS A 409 -17.27 -22.54 -1.38
CA HIS A 409 -18.17 -21.39 -1.28
C HIS A 409 -17.73 -20.41 -0.18
N ALA A 410 -17.27 -20.90 0.98
CA ALA A 410 -16.81 -20.04 2.06
C ALA A 410 -15.57 -19.21 1.64
N ILE A 411 -14.57 -19.84 1.01
CA ILE A 411 -13.40 -19.16 0.48
C ILE A 411 -13.78 -18.24 -0.68
N GLY A 412 -14.70 -18.65 -1.56
CA GLY A 412 -15.19 -17.81 -2.65
C GLY A 412 -15.85 -16.52 -2.15
N LEU A 413 -16.70 -16.61 -1.12
CA LEU A 413 -17.26 -15.44 -0.46
C LEU A 413 -16.18 -14.53 0.15
N ALA A 414 -15.12 -15.11 0.72
CA ALA A 414 -14.00 -14.34 1.26
C ALA A 414 -13.21 -13.63 0.15
N ALA A 415 -12.83 -14.36 -0.90
CA ALA A 415 -12.09 -13.84 -2.05
C ALA A 415 -12.86 -12.70 -2.73
N THR A 416 -14.14 -12.88 -3.05
CA THR A 416 -14.98 -11.85 -3.68
C THR A 416 -15.24 -10.67 -2.74
N ALA A 417 -15.26 -10.85 -1.42
CA ALA A 417 -15.42 -9.72 -0.50
C ALA A 417 -14.14 -8.88 -0.33
N LEU A 418 -12.97 -9.47 -0.58
CA LEU A 418 -11.67 -8.79 -0.51
C LEU A 418 -11.27 -8.21 -1.87
N ASP A 419 -11.61 -8.91 -2.95
CA ASP A 419 -11.49 -8.44 -4.33
C ASP A 419 -12.78 -8.80 -5.10
N PRO A 420 -13.78 -7.90 -5.14
CA PRO A 420 -15.05 -8.14 -5.83
C PRO A 420 -14.90 -8.31 -7.34
N TRP A 421 -13.68 -8.13 -7.86
CA TRP A 421 -13.33 -8.22 -9.26
C TRP A 421 -12.61 -9.51 -9.62
N VAL A 422 -12.28 -10.36 -8.64
CA VAL A 422 -11.73 -11.69 -8.91
C VAL A 422 -12.88 -12.65 -9.17
N VAL A 423 -12.82 -13.31 -10.31
CA VAL A 423 -13.60 -14.52 -10.54
C VAL A 423 -13.01 -15.63 -9.69
N PHE A 424 -13.79 -16.07 -8.72
CA PHE A 424 -13.35 -17.13 -7.84
C PHE A 424 -13.34 -18.47 -8.57
N ASP A 425 -12.15 -19.04 -8.70
CA ASP A 425 -11.93 -20.39 -9.19
C ASP A 425 -11.48 -21.27 -8.00
N PRO A 426 -12.33 -22.22 -7.52
CA PRO A 426 -11.97 -23.06 -6.40
C PRO A 426 -10.77 -23.97 -6.67
N ARG A 427 -10.37 -24.18 -7.93
CA ARG A 427 -9.20 -24.99 -8.30
C ARG A 427 -7.94 -24.16 -8.54
N ALA A 428 -8.01 -22.84 -8.40
CA ALA A 428 -6.88 -21.93 -8.61
C ALA A 428 -6.96 -20.68 -7.72
N VAL A 429 -7.15 -20.89 -6.42
CA VAL A 429 -7.11 -19.82 -5.43
C VAL A 429 -5.73 -19.18 -5.43
N ARG A 430 -5.68 -17.86 -5.67
CA ARG A 430 -4.43 -17.08 -5.70
C ARG A 430 -3.91 -16.87 -4.28
N VAL A 431 -2.77 -17.47 -3.97
CA VAL A 431 -2.09 -17.33 -2.68
C VAL A 431 -0.67 -16.82 -2.88
N LEU A 432 -0.19 -16.03 -1.93
CA LEU A 432 1.19 -15.58 -1.87
C LEU A 432 2.02 -16.62 -1.14
N ARG A 433 3.13 -17.02 -1.74
CA ARG A 433 4.12 -17.92 -1.14
C ARG A 433 5.44 -17.21 -1.00
N ARG A 434 6.06 -17.42 0.16
CA ARG A 434 7.38 -16.92 0.51
C ARG A 434 8.32 -18.12 0.56
N SER A 435 9.40 -18.09 -0.20
CA SER A 435 10.38 -19.19 -0.23
C SER A 435 11.69 -18.77 0.45
N GLY A 436 12.03 -19.49 1.53
CA GLY A 436 13.20 -19.21 2.34
C GLY A 436 13.20 -17.82 3.00
N ASP A 437 14.41 -17.27 3.22
CA ASP A 437 14.61 -15.92 3.76
C ASP A 437 14.53 -14.81 2.68
N LEU A 438 14.28 -15.18 1.42
CA LEU A 438 14.22 -14.29 0.27
C LEU A 438 12.78 -13.82 0.00
N ARG A 439 12.70 -12.52 -0.29
CA ARG A 439 11.64 -11.61 0.15
C ARG A 439 10.52 -11.36 -0.84
N LEU A 440 10.54 -12.03 -2.00
CA LEU A 440 9.53 -11.82 -3.03
C LEU A 440 8.42 -12.84 -2.85
N ALA A 441 7.28 -12.36 -2.38
CA ALA A 441 6.05 -13.14 -2.39
C ALA A 441 5.74 -13.50 -3.84
N ARG A 442 5.75 -14.80 -4.14
CA ARG A 442 5.33 -15.31 -5.44
C ARG A 442 3.87 -15.67 -5.34
N GLU A 443 3.07 -15.09 -6.21
CA GLU A 443 1.71 -15.58 -6.39
C GLU A 443 1.72 -16.97 -7.03
N VAL A 444 1.07 -17.91 -6.37
CA VAL A 444 0.81 -19.25 -6.86
C VAL A 444 -0.68 -19.57 -6.75
N ARG A 445 -1.09 -20.64 -7.42
CA ARG A 445 -2.47 -21.12 -7.39
C ARG A 445 -2.52 -22.45 -6.68
N ILE A 446 -3.47 -22.59 -5.77
CA ILE A 446 -3.76 -23.82 -5.03
C ILE A 446 -5.24 -24.16 -5.10
N ASP A 447 -5.58 -25.40 -4.80
CA ASP A 447 -6.96 -25.85 -4.66
C ASP A 447 -7.58 -25.37 -3.33
N ALA A 448 -8.84 -24.94 -3.35
CA ALA A 448 -9.59 -24.50 -2.18
C ALA A 448 -9.72 -25.60 -1.10
N HIS A 449 -9.70 -26.88 -1.48
CA HIS A 449 -9.67 -28.00 -0.53
C HIS A 449 -8.39 -28.03 0.31
N ALA A 450 -7.31 -27.36 -0.11
CA ALA A 450 -6.13 -27.17 0.72
C ALA A 450 -6.48 -26.43 2.02
N PHE A 451 -7.48 -25.55 2.02
CA PHE A 451 -7.92 -24.85 3.23
C PHE A 451 -8.73 -25.75 4.18
N ALA A 452 -9.30 -26.85 3.67
CA ALA A 452 -10.14 -27.78 4.43
C ALA A 452 -9.36 -28.95 5.05
N SER A 453 -8.30 -29.41 4.36
CA SER A 453 -7.61 -30.66 4.68
C SER A 453 -6.13 -30.41 4.96
N PRO A 454 -5.65 -30.62 6.20
CA PRO A 454 -4.22 -30.52 6.51
C PRO A 454 -3.35 -31.46 5.66
N ALA A 455 -3.87 -32.61 5.26
CA ALA A 455 -3.17 -33.52 4.37
C ALA A 455 -3.02 -32.92 2.97
N ARG A 456 -4.08 -32.31 2.43
CA ARG A 456 -4.04 -31.64 1.13
C ARG A 456 -3.14 -30.40 1.17
N ALA A 457 -3.22 -29.60 2.23
CA ALA A 457 -2.34 -28.46 2.40
C ALA A 457 -0.86 -28.87 2.41
N ARG A 458 -0.51 -29.94 3.14
CA ARG A 458 0.86 -30.48 3.14
C ARG A 458 1.31 -30.95 1.76
N LEU A 459 0.42 -31.61 1.01
CA LEU A 459 0.69 -32.01 -0.38
C LEU A 459 1.01 -30.79 -1.26
N GLU A 460 0.13 -29.78 -1.27
CA GLU A 460 0.31 -28.57 -2.07
C GLU A 460 1.58 -27.82 -1.69
N ARG A 461 1.87 -27.71 -0.38
CA ARG A 461 3.12 -27.11 0.12
C ARG A 461 4.35 -27.89 -0.33
N GLN A 462 4.34 -29.22 -0.22
CA GLN A 462 5.46 -30.04 -0.68
C GLN A 462 5.73 -29.83 -2.17
N VAL A 463 4.68 -29.84 -3.00
CA VAL A 463 4.80 -29.57 -4.44
C VAL A 463 5.37 -28.18 -4.70
N LEU A 464 4.93 -27.17 -3.95
CA LEU A 464 5.44 -25.80 -4.06
C LEU A 464 6.89 -25.67 -3.60
N ASP A 465 7.27 -26.33 -2.51
CA ASP A 465 8.63 -26.29 -1.99
C ASP A 465 9.61 -26.98 -2.96
N ASP A 466 9.20 -28.10 -3.57
CA ASP A 466 9.96 -28.78 -4.63
C ASP A 466 10.10 -27.90 -5.88
N LEU A 467 9.02 -27.18 -6.28
CA LEU A 467 9.05 -26.20 -7.36
C LEU A 467 10.08 -25.09 -7.10
N ASP A 468 10.10 -24.54 -5.88
CA ASP A 468 11.01 -23.46 -5.50
C ASP A 468 12.47 -23.92 -5.43
N GLN A 469 12.72 -25.20 -5.14
CA GLN A 469 14.04 -25.83 -5.21
C GLN A 469 14.47 -26.18 -6.65
N GLY A 470 13.62 -25.92 -7.65
CA GLY A 470 13.88 -26.30 -9.04
C GLY A 470 13.74 -27.80 -9.31
N LEU A 471 13.13 -28.55 -8.40
CA LEU A 471 12.94 -30.01 -8.47
C LEU A 471 11.65 -30.37 -9.23
N LEU A 472 11.42 -29.73 -10.38
CA LEU A 472 10.18 -29.85 -11.16
C LEU A 472 9.79 -31.30 -11.47
N GLY A 473 10.77 -32.13 -11.84
CA GLY A 473 10.55 -33.55 -12.13
C GLY A 473 10.14 -34.36 -10.90
N VAL A 474 10.70 -34.05 -9.73
CA VAL A 474 10.36 -34.70 -8.45
C VAL A 474 8.94 -34.31 -8.03
N ALA A 475 8.59 -33.03 -8.14
CA ALA A 475 7.24 -32.55 -7.86
C ALA A 475 6.20 -33.23 -8.75
N ALA A 476 6.48 -33.34 -10.07
CA ALA A 476 5.58 -33.98 -11.03
C ALA A 476 5.45 -35.50 -10.80
N GLU A 477 6.54 -36.18 -10.45
CA GLU A 477 6.52 -37.60 -10.12
C GLU A 477 5.79 -37.88 -8.80
N PHE A 478 6.06 -37.08 -7.77
CA PHE A 478 5.40 -37.15 -6.48
C PHE A 478 3.89 -36.98 -6.64
N LEU A 479 3.45 -35.89 -7.29
CA LEU A 479 2.04 -35.62 -7.50
C LEU A 479 1.38 -36.69 -8.39
N GLY A 480 2.09 -37.16 -9.43
CA GLY A 480 1.63 -38.26 -10.27
C GLY A 480 1.40 -39.55 -9.48
N ASN A 481 2.29 -39.90 -8.56
CA ASN A 481 2.15 -41.06 -7.69
C ASN A 481 0.97 -40.91 -6.70
N GLU A 482 0.75 -39.72 -6.16
CA GLU A 482 -0.40 -39.43 -5.29
C GLU A 482 -1.72 -39.54 -6.06
N ILE A 483 -1.78 -39.03 -7.29
CA ILE A 483 -2.93 -39.20 -8.18
C ILE A 483 -3.19 -40.68 -8.49
N LEU A 484 -2.14 -41.47 -8.78
CA LEU A 484 -2.26 -42.90 -9.04
C LEU A 484 -2.74 -43.69 -7.82
N ARG A 485 -2.39 -43.25 -6.60
CA ARG A 485 -2.84 -43.86 -5.35
C ARG A 485 -4.29 -43.56 -5.00
N ALA A 486 -4.88 -42.52 -5.59
CA ALA A 486 -6.23 -42.06 -5.26
C ALA A 486 -7.38 -42.93 -5.82
N GLU A 487 -7.09 -44.00 -6.59
CA GLU A 487 -8.07 -44.92 -7.24
C GLU A 487 -9.21 -44.21 -8.02
N ASP A 488 -9.07 -44.16 -9.36
CA ASP A 488 -10.03 -43.78 -10.43
C ASP A 488 -10.80 -42.43 -10.38
N ASP A 489 -10.92 -41.73 -9.25
CA ASP A 489 -11.47 -40.37 -9.16
C ASP A 489 -10.37 -39.36 -8.85
N SER A 490 -9.43 -39.20 -9.79
CA SER A 490 -8.40 -38.16 -9.71
C SER A 490 -9.05 -36.78 -9.72
N GLU A 491 -9.12 -36.15 -8.55
CA GLU A 491 -9.71 -34.84 -8.31
C GLU A 491 -9.21 -33.79 -9.34
N PRO A 492 -10.11 -33.02 -9.99
CA PRO A 492 -9.75 -32.08 -11.07
C PRO A 492 -8.62 -31.11 -10.71
N GLY A 493 -8.56 -30.63 -9.47
CA GLY A 493 -7.50 -29.75 -9.00
C GLY A 493 -6.11 -30.39 -9.03
N LEU A 494 -5.99 -31.68 -8.68
CA LEU A 494 -4.72 -32.41 -8.77
C LEU A 494 -4.28 -32.59 -10.21
N LEU A 495 -5.22 -32.94 -11.09
CA LEU A 495 -4.94 -33.11 -12.53
C LEU A 495 -4.48 -31.79 -13.15
N ARG A 496 -5.17 -30.69 -12.85
CA ARG A 496 -4.77 -29.34 -13.28
C ARG A 496 -3.35 -29.02 -12.82
N ARG A 497 -3.07 -29.25 -11.53
CA ARG A 497 -1.76 -28.99 -10.93
C ARG A 497 -0.65 -29.82 -11.56
N LEU A 498 -0.89 -31.10 -11.83
CA LEU A 498 0.06 -31.94 -12.55
C LEU A 498 0.26 -31.46 -14.00
N GLY A 499 -0.81 -31.01 -14.65
CA GLY A 499 -0.75 -30.36 -15.95
C GLY A 499 0.20 -29.16 -15.94
N ASP A 500 0.03 -28.24 -14.99
CA ASP A 500 0.90 -27.07 -14.82
C ASP A 500 2.37 -27.47 -14.61
N LEU A 501 2.64 -28.46 -13.76
CA LEU A 501 3.99 -28.98 -13.54
C LEU A 501 4.61 -29.55 -14.82
N ARG A 502 3.83 -30.31 -15.60
CA ARG A 502 4.28 -30.90 -16.87
C ARG A 502 4.58 -29.86 -17.94
N LEU A 503 3.89 -28.72 -17.93
CA LEU A 503 4.26 -27.58 -18.79
C LEU A 503 5.64 -27.05 -18.43
N LEU A 504 5.92 -26.89 -17.13
CA LEU A 504 7.20 -26.41 -16.64
C LEU A 504 8.35 -27.39 -16.94
N THR A 505 8.08 -28.70 -17.04
CA THR A 505 9.06 -29.72 -17.45
C THR A 505 9.16 -29.93 -18.97
N CYS A 506 8.57 -29.04 -19.77
CA CYS A 506 8.56 -29.13 -21.24
C CYS A 506 7.89 -30.40 -21.80
N GLU A 507 6.79 -30.86 -21.19
CA GLU A 507 5.96 -31.96 -21.70
C GLU A 507 4.55 -31.49 -22.14
N PRO A 508 4.44 -30.68 -23.22
CA PRO A 508 3.21 -30.04 -23.67
C PRO A 508 1.98 -30.95 -23.75
N ARG A 509 2.13 -32.07 -24.46
CA ARG A 509 1.01 -32.93 -24.83
C ARG A 509 0.47 -33.68 -23.62
N GLY A 510 1.36 -34.08 -22.73
CA GLY A 510 0.99 -34.68 -21.45
C GLY A 510 0.23 -33.69 -20.58
N ALA A 511 0.72 -32.44 -20.49
CA ALA A 511 0.05 -31.39 -19.74
C ALA A 511 -1.34 -31.06 -20.31
N ILE A 512 -1.46 -30.86 -21.62
CA ILE A 512 -2.73 -30.56 -22.29
C ILE A 512 -3.74 -31.68 -22.05
N ALA A 513 -3.33 -32.95 -22.21
CA ALA A 513 -4.22 -34.09 -21.96
C ALA A 513 -4.71 -34.17 -20.50
N LEU A 514 -3.85 -33.82 -19.54
CA LEU A 514 -4.23 -33.73 -18.13
C LEU A 514 -5.21 -32.59 -17.87
N LEU A 515 -5.00 -31.41 -18.46
CA LEU A 515 -5.89 -30.26 -18.34
C LEU A 515 -7.25 -30.52 -19.01
N ASP A 516 -7.29 -31.17 -20.17
CA ASP A 516 -8.55 -31.57 -20.82
C ASP A 516 -9.34 -32.57 -19.97
N ARG A 517 -8.64 -33.56 -19.38
CA ARG A 517 -9.25 -34.50 -18.44
C ARG A 517 -9.78 -33.79 -17.20
N ALA A 518 -9.00 -32.87 -16.62
CA ALA A 518 -9.39 -32.07 -15.47
C ALA A 518 -10.65 -31.25 -15.78
N SER A 519 -10.68 -30.55 -16.91
CA SER A 519 -11.84 -29.77 -17.36
C SER A 519 -13.09 -30.65 -17.51
N THR A 520 -12.95 -31.83 -18.14
CA THR A 520 -14.06 -32.76 -18.34
C THR A 520 -14.63 -33.29 -17.03
N GLN A 521 -13.79 -33.47 -16.00
CA GLN A 521 -14.19 -33.98 -14.69
C GLN A 521 -14.66 -32.89 -13.72
N GLU A 522 -14.37 -31.61 -14.01
CA GLU A 522 -14.72 -30.50 -13.14
C GLU A 522 -16.22 -30.20 -13.18
N SER A 523 -16.88 -30.17 -12.03
CA SER A 523 -18.30 -29.83 -11.91
C SER A 523 -18.55 -28.32 -11.79
N HIS A 524 -17.61 -27.57 -11.21
CA HIS A 524 -17.74 -26.14 -11.00
C HIS A 524 -17.55 -25.38 -12.32
N PRO A 525 -18.55 -24.62 -12.82
CA PRO A 525 -18.51 -24.09 -14.18
C PRO A 525 -17.36 -23.11 -14.44
N VAL A 526 -17.09 -22.22 -13.49
CA VAL A 526 -15.96 -21.28 -13.56
C VAL A 526 -14.61 -21.99 -13.58
N ALA A 527 -14.41 -23.01 -12.73
CA ALA A 527 -13.18 -23.78 -12.71
C ALA A 527 -13.00 -24.57 -14.01
N ARG A 528 -14.07 -25.17 -14.54
CA ARG A 528 -14.06 -25.87 -15.82
C ARG A 528 -13.59 -24.97 -16.96
N PHE A 529 -14.16 -23.76 -17.05
CA PHE A 529 -13.79 -22.74 -18.02
C PHE A 529 -12.34 -22.28 -17.85
N SER A 530 -11.92 -22.02 -16.62
CA SER A 530 -10.56 -21.60 -16.26
C SER A 530 -9.51 -22.67 -16.60
N ILE A 531 -9.80 -23.96 -16.35
CA ILE A 531 -8.94 -25.08 -16.75
C ILE A 531 -8.88 -25.21 -18.28
N ALA A 532 -9.99 -25.01 -18.99
CA ALA A 532 -10.00 -25.00 -20.46
C ALA A 532 -9.14 -23.86 -21.02
N CYS A 533 -9.14 -22.69 -20.37
CA CYS A 533 -8.22 -21.59 -20.69
C CYS A 533 -6.75 -21.98 -20.48
N ASP A 534 -6.45 -22.71 -19.40
CA ASP A 534 -5.09 -23.21 -19.13
C ASP A 534 -4.64 -24.20 -20.21
N ALA A 535 -5.52 -25.10 -20.64
CA ALA A 535 -5.26 -26.04 -21.74
C ALA A 535 -5.00 -25.31 -23.07
N LEU A 536 -5.75 -24.25 -23.36
CA LEU A 536 -5.53 -23.41 -24.54
C LEU A 536 -4.19 -22.67 -24.44
N LEU A 537 -3.87 -22.07 -23.29
CA LEU A 537 -2.59 -21.39 -23.04
C LEU A 537 -1.41 -22.34 -23.24
N ALA A 538 -1.52 -23.55 -22.69
CA ALA A 538 -0.56 -24.62 -22.88
C ALA A 538 -0.35 -24.97 -24.36
N ALA A 539 -1.44 -25.14 -25.12
CA ALA A 539 -1.37 -25.44 -26.55
C ALA A 539 -0.67 -24.33 -27.34
N VAL A 540 -0.96 -23.06 -27.02
CA VAL A 540 -0.32 -21.89 -27.63
C VAL A 540 1.18 -21.85 -27.31
N ASP A 541 1.53 -21.96 -26.03
CA ASP A 541 2.92 -21.87 -25.57
C ASP A 541 3.80 -22.97 -26.18
N CYS A 542 3.18 -24.10 -26.54
CA CYS A 542 3.87 -25.24 -27.12
C CYS A 542 3.80 -25.30 -28.65
N GLY A 543 3.24 -24.27 -29.30
CA GLY A 543 3.17 -24.18 -30.76
C GLY A 543 2.30 -25.25 -31.41
N VAL A 544 1.29 -25.77 -30.72
CA VAL A 544 0.36 -26.77 -31.25
C VAL A 544 -0.76 -26.06 -32.03
N GLU A 545 -0.36 -25.26 -33.03
CA GLU A 545 -1.24 -24.31 -33.73
C GLU A 545 -2.42 -24.99 -34.43
N GLN A 546 -2.24 -26.23 -34.89
CA GLN A 546 -3.27 -27.00 -35.60
C GLN A 546 -4.48 -27.34 -34.72
N GLU A 547 -4.31 -27.38 -33.40
CA GLU A 547 -5.38 -27.71 -32.43
C GLU A 547 -6.03 -26.46 -31.81
N LEU A 548 -5.51 -25.26 -32.11
CA LEU A 548 -6.00 -24.02 -31.49
C LEU A 548 -7.43 -23.68 -31.91
N GLY A 549 -7.81 -23.95 -33.16
CA GLY A 549 -9.16 -23.64 -33.66
C GLY A 549 -10.24 -24.38 -32.87
N ASP A 550 -10.13 -25.70 -32.79
CA ASP A 550 -11.07 -26.55 -32.06
C ASP A 550 -11.10 -26.22 -30.56
N ARG A 551 -9.94 -25.92 -29.97
CA ARG A 551 -9.84 -25.54 -28.55
C ARG A 551 -10.47 -24.19 -28.26
N VAL A 552 -10.31 -23.20 -29.15
CA VAL A 552 -11.00 -21.91 -29.03
C VAL A 552 -12.51 -22.10 -29.13
N GLU A 553 -13.01 -22.89 -30.10
CA GLU A 553 -14.44 -23.15 -30.22
C GLU A 553 -15.00 -23.88 -28.99
N ASN A 554 -14.27 -24.89 -28.48
CA ASN A 554 -14.64 -25.56 -27.24
C ASN A 554 -14.64 -24.61 -26.04
N LEU A 555 -13.67 -23.69 -25.96
CA LEU A 555 -13.61 -22.71 -24.88
C LEU A 555 -14.76 -21.69 -24.96
N VAL A 556 -15.12 -21.25 -26.17
CA VAL A 556 -16.28 -20.37 -26.40
C VAL A 556 -17.57 -21.10 -26.04
N GLN A 557 -17.71 -22.35 -26.43
CA GLN A 557 -18.86 -23.17 -26.07
C GLN A 557 -18.94 -23.40 -24.56
N SER A 558 -17.81 -23.67 -23.90
CA SER A 558 -17.71 -23.75 -22.44
C SER A 558 -18.10 -22.41 -21.79
N ALA A 559 -17.66 -21.26 -22.30
CA ALA A 559 -18.08 -19.96 -21.80
C ALA A 559 -19.61 -19.78 -21.85
N ARG A 560 -20.24 -20.24 -22.95
CA ARG A 560 -21.70 -20.19 -23.12
C ARG A 560 -22.42 -21.11 -22.15
N ASP A 561 -22.03 -22.38 -22.12
CA ASP A 561 -22.78 -23.42 -21.43
C ASP A 561 -22.51 -23.40 -19.93
N ASP A 562 -21.23 -23.32 -19.55
CA ASP A 562 -20.81 -23.41 -18.15
C ASP A 562 -21.15 -22.11 -17.41
N LEU A 563 -20.88 -20.96 -18.01
CA LEU A 563 -21.13 -19.70 -17.34
C LEU A 563 -22.57 -19.17 -17.52
N ALA A 564 -23.46 -19.91 -18.19
CA ALA A 564 -24.86 -19.51 -18.38
C ALA A 564 -25.59 -19.22 -17.05
N GLY A 565 -25.26 -19.99 -16.00
CA GLY A 565 -25.83 -19.83 -14.66
C GLY A 565 -25.20 -18.72 -13.83
N GLU A 566 -24.07 -18.15 -14.30
CA GLU A 566 -23.33 -17.12 -13.59
C GLU A 566 -23.84 -15.70 -13.89
N THR A 567 -23.56 -14.79 -12.96
CA THR A 567 -23.88 -13.37 -13.17
C THR A 567 -23.15 -12.83 -14.42
N ALA A 568 -23.76 -11.86 -15.12
CA ALA A 568 -23.16 -11.23 -16.29
C ALA A 568 -21.74 -10.67 -16.01
N ILE A 569 -21.52 -10.21 -14.78
CA ILE A 569 -20.25 -9.67 -14.31
C ILE A 569 -19.22 -10.79 -14.15
N ALA A 570 -19.56 -11.87 -13.45
CA ALA A 570 -18.67 -13.02 -13.28
C ALA A 570 -18.26 -13.62 -14.63
N ARG A 571 -19.20 -13.72 -15.57
CA ARG A 571 -18.93 -14.09 -16.96
C ARG A 571 -17.92 -13.17 -17.63
N THR A 572 -18.18 -11.87 -17.58
CA THR A 572 -17.32 -10.87 -18.22
C THR A 572 -15.92 -10.87 -17.62
N LEU A 573 -15.80 -10.96 -16.31
CA LEU A 573 -14.52 -11.00 -15.61
C LEU A 573 -13.75 -12.31 -15.89
N ALA A 574 -14.43 -13.45 -16.06
CA ALA A 574 -13.78 -14.72 -16.36
C ALA A 574 -13.15 -14.69 -17.76
N VAL A 575 -13.91 -14.19 -18.74
CA VAL A 575 -13.45 -13.96 -20.12
C VAL A 575 -12.31 -12.95 -20.16
N ALA A 576 -12.42 -11.88 -19.36
CA ALA A 576 -11.40 -10.86 -19.26
C ALA A 576 -10.08 -11.38 -18.70
N ASP A 577 -10.12 -12.13 -17.60
CA ASP A 577 -8.94 -12.76 -17.01
C ASP A 577 -8.28 -13.70 -18.02
N ALA A 578 -9.07 -14.55 -18.69
CA ALA A 578 -8.59 -15.42 -19.76
C ALA A 578 -7.88 -14.62 -20.87
N ALA A 579 -8.50 -13.55 -21.37
CA ALA A 579 -7.93 -12.69 -22.40
C ALA A 579 -6.65 -11.98 -21.93
N GLN A 580 -6.59 -11.52 -20.69
CA GLN A 580 -5.40 -10.89 -20.10
C GLN A 580 -4.26 -11.89 -19.93
N ARG A 581 -4.55 -13.13 -19.51
CA ARG A 581 -3.56 -14.20 -19.41
C ARG A 581 -3.00 -14.58 -20.78
N LEU A 582 -3.86 -14.56 -21.80
CA LEU A 582 -3.50 -14.72 -23.22
C LEU A 582 -2.78 -13.48 -23.79
N SER A 583 -2.92 -12.26 -23.26
CA SER A 583 -2.23 -11.11 -23.87
C SER A 583 -0.74 -10.99 -23.49
N ARG A 584 -0.33 -11.58 -22.36
CA ARG A 584 1.01 -11.39 -21.78
C ARG A 584 2.19 -12.07 -22.52
N SER A 585 2.00 -12.64 -23.72
CA SER A 585 3.13 -13.15 -24.53
C SER A 585 2.91 -12.97 -26.05
N GLY A 586 4.01 -12.87 -26.81
CA GLY A 586 3.96 -12.56 -28.25
C GLY A 586 3.23 -13.59 -29.13
N SER A 587 3.26 -14.88 -28.78
CA SER A 587 2.51 -15.94 -29.50
C SER A 587 1.04 -16.02 -29.07
N ARG A 588 0.68 -15.50 -27.89
CA ARG A 588 -0.68 -15.56 -27.35
C ARG A 588 -1.59 -14.44 -27.83
N ALA A 589 -1.08 -13.44 -28.56
CA ALA A 589 -1.88 -12.42 -29.24
C ALA A 589 -2.88 -13.01 -30.26
N ILE A 590 -2.58 -14.13 -30.91
CA ILE A 590 -3.49 -14.81 -31.85
C ILE A 590 -4.66 -15.44 -31.09
N ALA A 591 -4.38 -16.17 -30.01
CA ALA A 591 -5.42 -16.78 -29.18
C ALA A 591 -6.26 -15.72 -28.46
N ALA A 592 -5.64 -14.64 -27.96
CA ALA A 592 -6.36 -13.50 -27.42
C ALA A 592 -7.30 -12.87 -28.46
N ARG A 593 -6.84 -12.70 -29.72
CA ARG A 593 -7.67 -12.18 -30.82
C ARG A 593 -8.83 -13.11 -31.15
N LEU A 594 -8.60 -14.42 -31.19
CA LEU A 594 -9.64 -15.41 -31.48
C LEU A 594 -10.69 -15.48 -30.36
N VAL A 595 -10.26 -15.51 -29.10
CA VAL A 595 -11.13 -15.53 -27.92
C VAL A 595 -11.94 -14.23 -27.84
N VAL A 596 -11.30 -13.06 -27.99
CA VAL A 596 -11.98 -11.77 -27.99
C VAL A 596 -12.94 -11.64 -29.17
N ALA A 597 -12.55 -12.06 -30.38
CA ALA A 597 -13.43 -11.96 -31.55
C ALA A 597 -14.69 -12.82 -31.42
N ARG A 598 -14.59 -14.00 -30.80
CA ARG A 598 -15.71 -14.93 -30.63
C ARG A 598 -16.57 -14.64 -29.41
N LEU A 599 -16.00 -14.02 -28.37
CA LEU A 599 -16.73 -13.63 -27.15
C LEU A 599 -17.25 -12.18 -27.19
N ALA A 600 -16.76 -11.34 -28.10
CA ALA A 600 -17.23 -9.96 -28.27
C ALA A 600 -18.76 -9.84 -28.49
N PRO A 601 -19.42 -10.69 -29.29
CA PRO A 601 -20.88 -10.63 -29.44
C PRO A 601 -21.63 -10.90 -28.12
N GLU A 602 -21.11 -11.81 -27.30
CA GLU A 602 -21.70 -12.15 -26.00
C GLU A 602 -21.47 -11.06 -24.97
N LEU A 603 -20.28 -10.47 -24.96
CA LEU A 603 -20.01 -9.29 -24.14
C LEU A 603 -20.91 -8.11 -24.57
N ASP A 604 -21.16 -7.91 -25.86
CA ASP A 604 -22.06 -6.85 -26.35
C ASP A 604 -23.53 -7.09 -25.95
N GLU A 605 -23.98 -8.36 -25.96
CA GLU A 605 -25.31 -8.75 -25.49
C GLU A 605 -25.44 -8.58 -23.97
N LEU A 606 -24.42 -8.96 -23.19
CA LEU A 606 -24.39 -8.77 -21.74
C LEU A 606 -24.41 -7.28 -21.37
N LEU A 607 -23.65 -6.45 -22.08
CA LEU A 607 -23.67 -4.99 -21.89
C LEU A 607 -25.00 -4.36 -22.36
N GLY A 608 -25.65 -4.93 -23.37
CA GLY A 608 -26.93 -4.45 -23.89
C GLY A 608 -28.15 -4.82 -23.04
N THR A 609 -28.05 -5.89 -22.25
CA THR A 609 -29.15 -6.39 -21.39
C THR A 609 -29.03 -5.94 -19.94
N ALA A 610 -27.86 -5.49 -19.50
CA ALA A 610 -27.65 -4.99 -18.16
C ALA A 610 -28.41 -3.64 -17.96
N PRO A 611 -29.27 -3.52 -16.92
CA PRO A 611 -30.07 -2.33 -16.72
C PRO A 611 -29.18 -1.11 -16.47
N ALA A 612 -29.52 0.06 -17.03
CA ALA A 612 -28.73 1.31 -16.90
C ALA A 612 -28.46 1.75 -15.44
N ASN A 613 -29.18 1.18 -14.48
CA ASN A 613 -29.06 1.45 -13.05
C ASN A 613 -28.27 0.38 -12.28
N ASP A 614 -27.73 -0.65 -12.94
CA ASP A 614 -26.86 -1.63 -12.28
C ASP A 614 -25.49 -0.97 -12.00
N PRO A 615 -25.03 -0.87 -10.74
CA PRO A 615 -23.76 -0.23 -10.40
C PRO A 615 -22.48 -0.80 -11.08
N PRO A 616 -22.38 -2.07 -11.51
CA PRO A 616 -21.12 -2.62 -12.01
C PRO A 616 -20.79 -2.31 -13.49
N ILE A 617 -21.72 -1.74 -14.28
CA ILE A 617 -21.41 -1.22 -15.63
C ILE A 617 -20.53 0.05 -15.54
N ARG A 618 -20.45 0.66 -14.35
CA ARG A 618 -19.90 2.01 -14.12
C ARG A 618 -18.43 2.04 -13.69
N ASP A 619 -17.75 0.89 -13.62
CA ASP A 619 -16.45 0.75 -12.96
C ASP A 619 -15.25 0.62 -13.94
N ALA A 620 -14.12 1.23 -13.56
CA ALA A 620 -12.91 1.43 -14.36
C ALA A 620 -12.21 0.13 -14.81
N ARG A 621 -12.42 -1.00 -14.11
CA ARG A 621 -11.88 -2.29 -14.54
C ARG A 621 -12.68 -2.93 -15.66
N LEU A 622 -14.01 -2.80 -15.71
CA LEU A 622 -14.82 -3.21 -16.87
C LEU A 622 -14.40 -2.39 -18.11
N LEU A 623 -14.13 -1.10 -17.92
CA LEU A 623 -13.51 -0.25 -18.94
C LEU A 623 -12.10 -0.70 -19.30
N HIS A 624 -11.27 -1.11 -18.35
CA HIS A 624 -9.94 -1.67 -18.64
C HIS A 624 -10.05 -2.97 -19.44
N VAL A 625 -11.05 -3.81 -19.17
CA VAL A 625 -11.34 -5.03 -19.94
C VAL A 625 -11.81 -4.69 -21.34
N VAL A 626 -12.75 -3.75 -21.48
CA VAL A 626 -13.25 -3.29 -22.78
C VAL A 626 -12.13 -2.59 -23.57
N ALA A 627 -11.26 -1.82 -22.90
CA ALA A 627 -10.10 -1.18 -23.50
C ALA A 627 -8.99 -2.18 -23.86
N LEU A 628 -8.74 -3.20 -23.04
CA LEU A 628 -7.82 -4.29 -23.33
C LEU A 628 -8.34 -5.14 -24.49
N ALA A 629 -9.63 -5.48 -24.50
CA ALA A 629 -10.27 -6.19 -25.60
C ALA A 629 -10.24 -5.36 -26.88
N ALA A 630 -10.51 -4.05 -26.81
CA ALA A 630 -10.40 -3.15 -27.94
C ALA A 630 -8.95 -2.94 -28.41
N ALA A 631 -7.96 -2.92 -27.50
CA ALA A 631 -6.55 -2.88 -27.85
C ALA A 631 -6.11 -4.18 -28.56
N LEU A 632 -6.50 -5.34 -28.04
CA LEU A 632 -6.23 -6.66 -28.63
C LEU A 632 -6.92 -6.83 -29.99
N ALA A 633 -8.14 -6.32 -30.14
CA ALA A 633 -8.86 -6.34 -31.41
C ALA A 633 -8.43 -5.25 -32.39
N SER A 634 -7.78 -4.17 -31.94
CA SER A 634 -7.23 -3.15 -32.83
C SER A 634 -6.12 -3.70 -33.72
N ASP A 635 -5.47 -4.78 -33.28
CA ASP A 635 -4.52 -5.54 -34.09
C ASP A 635 -5.19 -6.59 -34.96
N ALA A 636 -6.45 -7.01 -34.72
CA ALA A 636 -7.23 -7.93 -35.55
C ALA A 636 -7.37 -7.42 -37.00
N ALA A 637 -7.04 -8.27 -37.98
CA ALA A 637 -7.18 -7.93 -39.40
C ALA A 637 -8.65 -7.87 -39.85
N GLU A 638 -9.58 -8.37 -39.03
CA GLU A 638 -11.00 -8.48 -39.35
C GLU A 638 -11.80 -7.26 -38.84
N PRO A 639 -12.59 -6.60 -39.70
CA PRO A 639 -13.27 -5.33 -39.40
C PRO A 639 -14.48 -5.46 -38.46
N GLU A 640 -15.10 -6.64 -38.36
CA GLU A 640 -16.34 -6.84 -37.60
C GLU A 640 -16.12 -6.89 -36.07
N PRO A 641 -15.17 -7.68 -35.52
CA PRO A 641 -14.87 -7.67 -34.08
C PRO A 641 -14.43 -6.30 -33.58
N ARG A 642 -13.63 -5.61 -34.38
CA ARG A 642 -13.17 -4.24 -34.10
C ARG A 642 -14.34 -3.27 -33.99
N THR A 643 -15.32 -3.39 -34.87
CA THR A 643 -16.52 -2.53 -34.88
C THR A 643 -17.39 -2.77 -33.65
N THR A 644 -17.59 -4.03 -33.26
CA THR A 644 -18.35 -4.40 -32.06
C THR A 644 -17.69 -3.86 -30.79
N LEU A 645 -16.37 -4.02 -30.64
CA LEU A 645 -15.64 -3.56 -29.46
C LEU A 645 -15.57 -2.03 -29.37
N VAL A 646 -15.44 -1.34 -30.51
CA VAL A 646 -15.55 0.12 -30.54
C VAL A 646 -16.95 0.54 -30.07
N ARG A 647 -18.03 -0.06 -30.57
CA ARG A 647 -19.39 0.24 -30.12
C ARG A 647 -19.61 -0.03 -28.63
N MET A 648 -19.02 -1.09 -28.09
CA MET A 648 -19.07 -1.38 -26.66
C MET A 648 -18.37 -0.27 -25.86
N LEU A 649 -17.18 0.14 -26.29
CA LEU A 649 -16.42 1.23 -25.68
C LEU A 649 -17.19 2.55 -25.75
N GLU A 650 -17.85 2.83 -26.88
CA GLU A 650 -18.74 3.98 -27.07
C GLU A 650 -19.93 3.96 -26.12
N ARG A 651 -20.62 2.82 -25.95
CA ARG A 651 -21.75 2.68 -25.01
C ARG A 651 -21.33 2.86 -23.56
N VAL A 652 -20.19 2.31 -23.17
CA VAL A 652 -19.69 2.41 -21.78
C VAL A 652 -19.23 3.83 -21.48
N LEU A 653 -18.60 4.51 -22.44
CA LEU A 653 -18.23 5.93 -22.29
C LEU A 653 -19.44 6.87 -22.29
N ALA A 654 -20.51 6.54 -23.04
CA ALA A 654 -21.76 7.31 -23.08
C ALA A 654 -22.66 7.11 -21.85
N ALA A 655 -22.31 6.21 -20.92
CA ALA A 655 -23.09 6.01 -19.69
C ALA A 655 -23.00 7.24 -18.77
N PRO A 656 -24.13 7.77 -18.26
CA PRO A 656 -24.20 9.09 -17.63
C PRO A 656 -23.42 9.25 -16.31
N ASP A 657 -22.80 8.20 -15.75
CA ASP A 657 -22.09 8.18 -14.46
C ASP A 657 -20.71 7.50 -14.50
N SER A 658 -20.02 7.42 -15.65
CA SER A 658 -18.66 6.85 -15.72
C SER A 658 -17.65 7.64 -14.87
N THR A 659 -16.83 6.94 -14.07
CA THR A 659 -15.92 7.55 -13.07
C THR A 659 -14.64 8.14 -13.68
N SER A 660 -13.91 8.97 -12.93
CA SER A 660 -12.61 9.54 -13.36
C SER A 660 -11.53 8.51 -13.69
N GLU A 661 -11.62 7.29 -13.15
CA GLU A 661 -10.70 6.20 -13.47
C GLU A 661 -11.01 5.53 -14.82
N ALA A 662 -12.28 5.55 -15.26
CA ALA A 662 -12.70 5.07 -16.59
C ALA A 662 -11.96 5.81 -17.71
N THR A 663 -11.92 7.14 -17.60
CA THR A 663 -11.21 8.02 -18.54
C THR A 663 -9.69 7.80 -18.48
N ARG A 664 -9.13 7.52 -17.30
CA ARG A 664 -7.70 7.21 -17.13
C ARG A 664 -7.32 5.89 -17.80
N ALA A 665 -8.08 4.82 -17.59
CA ALA A 665 -7.84 3.51 -18.20
C ALA A 665 -7.89 3.55 -19.74
N VAL A 666 -8.82 4.33 -20.30
CA VAL A 666 -8.91 4.56 -21.75
C VAL A 666 -7.76 5.42 -22.28
N ALA A 667 -7.28 6.40 -21.51
CA ALA A 667 -6.12 7.23 -21.86
C ALA A 667 -4.78 6.48 -21.79
N GLU A 668 -4.60 5.58 -20.82
CA GLU A 668 -3.43 4.71 -20.67
C GLU A 668 -3.29 3.71 -21.83
N CYS A 669 -4.40 3.37 -22.49
CA CYS A 669 -4.42 2.51 -23.69
C CYS A 669 -4.03 3.26 -24.97
N GLY A 670 -2.96 4.06 -24.97
CA GLY A 670 -2.55 5.00 -26.02
C GLY A 670 -2.54 4.48 -27.48
N ALA A 671 -2.56 3.16 -27.70
CA ALA A 671 -2.77 2.52 -29.01
C ALA A 671 -4.17 2.76 -29.63
N LEU A 672 -5.22 2.93 -28.81
CA LEU A 672 -6.59 3.21 -29.28
C LEU A 672 -6.71 4.61 -29.91
N ARG A 673 -5.95 5.57 -29.38
CA ARG A 673 -5.96 6.99 -29.75
C ARG A 673 -5.38 7.24 -31.16
N VAL A 674 -4.28 6.57 -31.48
CA VAL A 674 -3.62 6.66 -32.80
C VAL A 674 -4.50 6.10 -33.94
N ARG A 675 -5.41 5.16 -33.66
CA ARG A 675 -6.13 4.39 -34.70
C ARG A 675 -7.62 4.71 -34.84
N LEU A 676 -8.26 5.37 -33.87
CA LEU A 676 -9.63 5.90 -34.00
C LEU A 676 -9.68 7.27 -34.69
N GLY A 677 -8.54 7.96 -34.76
CA GLY A 677 -8.45 9.37 -35.17
C GLY A 677 -8.83 10.30 -34.01
N ASP A 678 -8.04 11.36 -33.79
CA ASP A 678 -8.16 12.24 -32.64
C ASP A 678 -9.57 12.82 -32.48
N GLU A 679 -10.22 13.21 -33.57
CA GLU A 679 -11.57 13.80 -33.54
C GLU A 679 -12.64 12.87 -32.96
N ARG A 680 -12.58 11.56 -33.25
CA ARG A 680 -13.57 10.60 -32.72
C ARG A 680 -13.30 10.24 -31.26
N PHE A 681 -12.02 10.15 -30.89
CA PHE A 681 -11.62 9.90 -29.51
C PHE A 681 -12.01 11.07 -28.60
N PHE A 682 -11.79 12.32 -29.05
CA PHE A 682 -12.19 13.52 -28.31
C PHE A 682 -13.70 13.76 -28.33
N ALA A 683 -14.42 13.43 -29.40
CA ALA A 683 -15.89 13.47 -29.42
C ALA A 683 -16.49 12.48 -28.40
N LEU A 684 -15.92 11.28 -28.27
CA LEU A 684 -16.36 10.27 -27.30
C LEU A 684 -16.09 10.66 -25.85
N ALA A 685 -14.99 11.36 -25.58
CA ALA A 685 -14.70 11.88 -24.25
C ALA A 685 -15.59 13.09 -23.87
N ALA A 686 -16.25 13.73 -24.84
CA ALA A 686 -17.03 14.96 -24.65
C ALA A 686 -18.56 14.76 -24.61
N CYS A 687 -19.09 13.60 -25.00
CA CYS A 687 -20.54 13.36 -25.06
C CYS A 687 -21.16 13.13 -23.68
N ARG A 688 -21.68 14.20 -23.05
CA ARG A 688 -22.51 14.13 -21.84
C ARG A 688 -23.59 15.22 -21.82
N ASP A 689 -24.49 15.24 -22.83
CA ASP A 689 -25.87 15.80 -22.78
C ASP A 689 -26.37 16.74 -23.89
N ASP A 690 -25.79 16.78 -25.10
CA ASP A 690 -26.50 17.47 -26.21
C ASP A 690 -26.34 16.77 -27.55
N ALA A 691 -27.43 16.17 -28.04
CA ALA A 691 -27.50 15.53 -29.35
C ALA A 691 -27.47 16.56 -30.50
N ASP A 692 -27.55 17.86 -30.20
CA ASP A 692 -27.63 18.95 -31.18
C ASP A 692 -26.40 19.91 -31.19
N ALA A 693 -25.33 19.60 -30.45
CA ALA A 693 -24.15 20.47 -30.43
C ALA A 693 -23.28 20.33 -31.70
N ARG A 694 -22.97 21.49 -32.32
CA ARG A 694 -21.86 21.61 -33.28
C ARG A 694 -20.53 21.35 -32.54
N SER A 695 -19.56 20.80 -33.27
CA SER A 695 -18.15 20.51 -32.89
C SER A 695 -17.76 20.74 -31.40
N PRO A 696 -17.27 19.71 -30.67
CA PRO A 696 -16.80 19.82 -29.28
C PRO A 696 -15.73 20.90 -28.99
N LEU A 697 -15.18 21.51 -30.04
CA LEU A 697 -14.18 22.58 -29.98
C LEU A 697 -14.77 23.97 -29.69
N ASP A 698 -16.10 24.14 -29.73
CA ASP A 698 -16.76 25.44 -29.58
C ASP A 698 -17.43 25.65 -28.19
N ASP A 699 -17.55 24.61 -27.37
CA ASP A 699 -18.19 24.69 -26.04
C ASP A 699 -17.17 24.86 -24.91
N VAL A 700 -17.05 26.08 -24.38
CA VAL A 700 -16.09 26.45 -23.31
C VAL A 700 -16.38 25.74 -21.98
N ASP A 701 -17.62 25.31 -21.72
CA ASP A 701 -17.98 24.61 -20.47
C ASP A 701 -17.62 23.11 -20.49
N ALA A 702 -17.42 22.53 -21.68
CA ALA A 702 -16.84 21.19 -21.82
C ALA A 702 -15.35 21.16 -21.40
N TRP A 703 -14.64 22.27 -21.53
CA TRP A 703 -13.19 22.36 -21.32
C TRP A 703 -12.79 22.61 -19.87
N SER A 704 -13.62 23.30 -19.08
CA SER A 704 -13.39 23.46 -17.62
C SER A 704 -13.43 22.13 -16.85
N ARG A 705 -14.05 21.08 -17.43
CA ARG A 705 -14.12 19.74 -16.84
C ARG A 705 -12.79 18.97 -16.95
N PHE A 706 -11.88 19.38 -17.84
CA PHE A 706 -10.54 18.80 -18.00
C PHE A 706 -9.49 19.37 -17.03
N ASP A 707 -9.83 20.36 -16.19
CA ASP A 707 -8.93 20.98 -15.20
C ASP A 707 -8.36 20.01 -14.15
N ARG A 708 -8.88 18.77 -14.07
CA ARG A 708 -8.39 17.72 -13.16
C ARG A 708 -7.30 16.81 -13.74
N PHE A 709 -6.92 16.97 -15.02
CA PHE A 709 -6.04 16.00 -15.71
C PHE A 709 -4.91 16.66 -16.54
N PRO A 710 -3.90 17.26 -15.89
CA PRO A 710 -2.82 17.98 -16.55
C PRO A 710 -1.90 17.12 -17.44
N GLU A 711 -1.83 15.81 -17.23
CA GLU A 711 -0.99 14.91 -18.03
C GLU A 711 -1.59 14.59 -19.40
N CYS A 712 -2.92 14.58 -19.51
CA CYS A 712 -3.63 14.46 -20.79
C CYS A 712 -3.43 15.69 -21.68
N TRP A 713 -3.30 16.87 -21.07
CA TRP A 713 -2.95 18.12 -21.74
C TRP A 713 -1.54 18.10 -22.34
N LEU A 714 -0.57 17.57 -21.58
CA LEU A 714 0.82 17.46 -22.01
C LEU A 714 0.98 16.55 -23.23
N ALA A 715 0.39 15.35 -23.18
CA ALA A 715 0.43 14.41 -24.30
C ALA A 715 -0.25 14.96 -25.56
N ALA A 716 -1.37 15.69 -25.43
CA ALA A 716 -2.06 16.29 -26.57
C ALA A 716 -1.26 17.42 -27.24
N ILE A 717 -0.46 18.15 -26.47
CA ILE A 717 0.35 19.27 -26.96
C ILE A 717 1.69 18.77 -27.54
N GLU A 718 2.28 17.74 -26.95
CA GLU A 718 3.49 17.08 -27.47
C GLU A 718 3.24 16.48 -28.88
N ASP A 719 2.12 15.79 -29.10
CA ASP A 719 1.78 15.22 -30.43
C ASP A 719 1.43 16.28 -31.50
N LEU A 720 0.84 17.41 -31.08
CA LEU A 720 0.54 18.56 -31.95
C LEU A 720 1.83 19.25 -32.44
N LEU A 721 2.88 19.22 -31.62
CA LEU A 721 4.18 19.83 -31.91
C LEU A 721 5.15 18.87 -32.62
N ASP A 722 4.99 17.56 -32.45
CA ASP A 722 5.72 16.52 -33.20
C ASP A 722 5.25 16.37 -34.68
N GLY A 723 4.34 17.24 -35.13
CA GLY A 723 3.92 17.33 -36.53
C GLY A 723 3.08 16.14 -37.03
N ARG A 724 2.52 15.33 -36.12
CA ARG A 724 1.66 14.19 -36.46
C ARG A 724 0.21 14.58 -36.73
N ALA A 725 -0.19 15.80 -36.37
CA ALA A 725 -1.43 16.44 -36.81
C ALA A 725 -1.13 17.45 -37.93
N ALA A 726 -1.83 17.35 -39.06
CA ALA A 726 -1.73 18.34 -40.12
C ALA A 726 -2.50 19.61 -39.70
N LEU A 727 -1.77 20.64 -39.23
CA LEU A 727 -2.33 21.99 -39.05
C LEU A 727 -2.39 22.71 -40.41
N ALA A 728 -3.57 23.22 -40.77
CA ALA A 728 -3.82 23.79 -42.09
C ALA A 728 -3.31 25.24 -42.27
N ALA A 729 -2.94 25.97 -41.21
CA ALA A 729 -2.32 27.29 -41.34
C ALA A 729 -1.59 27.78 -40.06
N PRO A 730 -0.60 28.69 -40.19
CA PRO A 730 0.12 29.32 -39.07
C PRO A 730 -0.74 30.09 -38.06
N GLY A 731 -1.99 30.41 -38.39
CA GLY A 731 -2.92 31.13 -37.50
C GLY A 731 -3.46 30.30 -36.32
N ASP A 732 -3.39 28.97 -36.40
CA ASP A 732 -4.01 28.08 -35.40
C ASP A 732 -3.19 27.99 -34.11
N LEU A 733 -1.87 28.13 -34.17
CA LEU A 733 -0.99 28.07 -32.99
C LEU A 733 -1.18 29.27 -32.04
N ALA A 734 -1.36 30.48 -32.59
CA ALA A 734 -1.66 31.67 -31.80
C ALA A 734 -3.05 31.59 -31.14
N ALA A 735 -4.02 30.95 -31.80
CA ALA A 735 -5.36 30.72 -31.27
C ALA A 735 -5.37 29.65 -30.17
N VAL A 736 -4.59 28.58 -30.32
CA VAL A 736 -4.37 27.55 -29.28
C VAL A 736 -3.68 28.16 -28.06
N ALA A 737 -2.63 28.96 -28.25
CA ALA A 737 -1.94 29.65 -27.17
C ALA A 737 -2.84 30.67 -26.44
N ALA A 738 -3.66 31.44 -27.17
CA ALA A 738 -4.60 32.39 -26.58
C ALA A 738 -5.77 31.72 -25.82
N ARG A 739 -6.17 30.50 -26.22
CA ARG A 739 -7.20 29.70 -25.55
C ARG A 739 -6.66 29.01 -24.30
N ALA A 740 -5.46 28.44 -24.35
CA ALA A 740 -4.75 27.90 -23.18
C ALA A 740 -4.50 28.97 -22.10
N ARG A 741 -4.24 30.22 -22.52
CA ARG A 741 -4.09 31.38 -21.61
C ARG A 741 -5.33 31.70 -20.76
N ARG A 742 -6.56 31.31 -21.17
CA ARG A 742 -7.79 31.66 -20.43
C ARG A 742 -8.20 30.62 -19.38
N GLY A 743 -8.04 29.33 -19.65
CA GLY A 743 -8.43 28.26 -18.72
C GLY A 743 -7.62 28.23 -17.41
N PHE A 744 -6.34 28.62 -17.46
CA PHE A 744 -5.41 28.36 -16.34
C PHE A 744 -5.39 29.41 -15.21
N THR A 745 -6.18 30.48 -15.30
CA THR A 745 -6.18 31.56 -14.29
C THR A 745 -6.81 31.14 -12.94
N VAL A 746 -7.38 29.92 -12.83
CA VAL A 746 -8.28 29.53 -11.71
C VAL A 746 -7.75 28.39 -10.81
N ALA A 747 -6.64 27.70 -11.11
CA ALA A 747 -6.19 26.53 -10.34
C ALA A 747 -5.06 26.80 -9.31
N VAL A 748 -5.22 26.38 -8.05
CA VAL A 748 -4.21 26.41 -6.97
C VAL A 748 -3.91 24.98 -6.48
N GLY A 749 -2.65 24.51 -6.60
CA GLY A 749 -2.18 23.21 -6.09
C GLY A 749 -0.79 22.79 -6.63
N THR A 750 -0.04 21.96 -5.88
CA THR A 750 1.36 21.56 -6.15
C THR A 750 1.56 20.72 -7.41
N ASN A 751 0.61 19.85 -7.78
CA ASN A 751 0.66 19.11 -9.06
C ASN A 751 0.50 20.02 -10.29
N ALA A 752 -0.09 21.21 -10.13
CA ALA A 752 -0.16 22.20 -11.19
C ALA A 752 1.20 22.86 -11.47
N PHE A 753 2.17 22.80 -10.54
CA PHE A 753 3.50 23.39 -10.75
C PHE A 753 4.31 22.61 -11.80
N ARG A 754 4.38 21.29 -11.67
CA ARG A 754 5.13 20.42 -12.60
C ARG A 754 4.54 20.49 -14.02
N ALA A 755 3.22 20.41 -14.13
CA ALA A 755 2.53 20.51 -15.41
C ALA A 755 2.66 21.89 -16.07
N ARG A 756 2.67 22.98 -15.28
CA ARG A 756 2.96 24.33 -15.78
C ARG A 756 4.39 24.42 -16.31
N THR A 757 5.37 23.86 -15.60
CA THR A 757 6.77 23.85 -16.02
C THR A 757 6.93 23.05 -17.31
N ASP A 758 6.36 21.85 -17.41
CA ASP A 758 6.46 20.99 -18.60
C ASP A 758 5.79 21.65 -19.82
N LEU A 759 4.58 22.21 -19.66
CA LEU A 759 3.89 22.93 -20.74
C LEU A 759 4.67 24.18 -21.19
N TRP A 760 5.30 24.90 -20.26
CA TRP A 760 6.14 26.03 -20.62
C TRP A 760 7.43 25.62 -21.33
N CYS A 761 8.08 24.53 -20.93
CA CYS A 761 9.22 23.97 -21.68
C CYS A 761 8.83 23.73 -23.14
N THR A 762 7.63 23.20 -23.33
CA THR A 762 7.06 22.84 -24.64
C THR A 762 6.70 24.09 -25.47
N LEU A 763 6.06 25.09 -24.86
CA LEU A 763 5.76 26.37 -25.53
C LEU A 763 7.02 27.18 -25.86
N LEU A 764 8.03 27.16 -24.98
CA LEU A 764 9.32 27.82 -25.23
C LEU A 764 10.04 27.14 -26.39
N SER A 765 10.02 25.81 -26.46
CA SER A 765 10.58 25.03 -27.57
C SER A 765 9.90 25.36 -28.90
N ALA A 766 8.57 25.52 -28.90
CA ALA A 766 7.80 25.92 -30.08
C ALA A 766 8.09 27.36 -30.51
N ALA A 767 8.16 28.32 -29.57
CA ALA A 767 8.50 29.71 -29.87
C ALA A 767 9.93 29.88 -30.39
N LEU A 768 10.87 29.04 -29.92
CA LEU A 768 12.25 28.98 -30.41
C LEU A 768 12.34 28.46 -31.85
N ALA A 769 11.32 27.76 -32.36
CA ALA A 769 11.27 27.25 -33.73
C ALA A 769 10.75 28.28 -34.75
N ASP A 770 10.03 29.33 -34.32
CA ASP A 770 9.24 30.23 -35.20
C ASP A 770 9.83 31.65 -35.40
N GLY A 771 11.08 31.89 -34.95
CA GLY A 771 11.85 33.11 -35.23
C GLY A 771 11.87 34.19 -34.12
N ASP A 772 12.77 35.17 -34.28
CA ASP A 772 13.31 36.01 -33.19
C ASP A 772 12.28 36.85 -32.40
N ALA A 773 11.21 37.35 -33.02
CA ALA A 773 10.29 38.26 -32.34
C ALA A 773 9.36 37.56 -31.33
N ALA A 774 8.86 36.35 -31.65
CA ALA A 774 7.99 35.58 -30.75
C ALA A 774 8.78 34.96 -29.58
N ARG A 775 10.06 34.67 -29.82
CA ARG A 775 11.03 34.13 -28.86
C ARG A 775 11.34 35.13 -27.75
N ASP A 776 11.65 36.39 -28.10
CA ASP A 776 12.05 37.39 -27.11
C ASP A 776 10.90 37.80 -26.17
N ASP A 777 9.67 37.88 -26.69
CA ASP A 777 8.48 38.16 -25.88
C ASP A 777 8.11 36.99 -24.93
N ALA A 778 8.25 35.74 -25.38
CA ALA A 778 8.00 34.56 -24.55
C ALA A 778 9.02 34.42 -23.41
N LEU A 779 10.29 34.69 -23.68
CA LEU A 779 11.38 34.65 -22.68
C LEU A 779 11.27 35.77 -21.64
N ALA A 780 10.89 36.98 -22.06
CA ALA A 780 10.66 38.11 -21.17
C ALA A 780 9.44 37.91 -20.25
N ASP A 781 8.38 37.24 -20.71
CA ASP A 781 7.22 36.90 -19.87
C ASP A 781 7.53 35.76 -18.89
N ALA A 782 8.31 34.74 -19.31
CA ALA A 782 8.72 33.63 -18.44
C ALA A 782 9.58 34.10 -17.24
N SER A 783 10.58 34.95 -17.51
CA SER A 783 11.46 35.49 -16.45
C SER A 783 10.74 36.39 -15.44
N ARG A 784 9.54 36.88 -15.76
CA ARG A 784 8.71 37.69 -14.85
C ARG A 784 7.77 36.87 -13.97
N ARG A 785 7.47 35.61 -14.33
CA ARG A 785 6.37 34.83 -13.72
C ARG A 785 6.80 33.58 -12.96
N PHE A 786 7.99 33.05 -13.23
CA PHE A 786 8.46 31.80 -12.62
C PHE A 786 9.69 32.04 -11.75
N ASP A 787 9.88 31.17 -10.74
CA ASP A 787 11.14 31.17 -10.02
C ASP A 787 12.29 30.71 -10.93
N ARG A 788 13.50 31.08 -10.51
CA ARG A 788 14.72 30.90 -11.28
C ARG A 788 15.08 29.43 -11.53
N GLU A 789 14.77 28.54 -10.59
CA GLU A 789 15.11 27.12 -10.66
C GLU A 789 14.22 26.39 -11.69
N ALA A 790 12.95 26.79 -11.78
CA ALA A 790 12.02 26.31 -12.79
C ALA A 790 12.46 26.70 -14.21
N VAL A 791 12.96 27.94 -14.40
CA VAL A 791 13.51 28.40 -15.69
C VAL A 791 14.81 27.66 -16.03
N GLU A 792 15.72 27.47 -15.08
CA GLU A 792 16.97 26.72 -15.29
C GLU A 792 16.69 25.25 -15.68
N THR A 793 15.73 24.60 -15.01
CA THR A 793 15.32 23.21 -15.30
C THR A 793 14.64 23.07 -16.65
N ALA A 794 13.78 24.04 -17.01
CA ALA A 794 13.11 24.07 -18.29
C ALA A 794 14.11 24.18 -19.44
N LEU A 795 15.08 25.10 -19.32
CA LEU A 795 16.12 25.29 -20.32
C LEU A 795 17.01 24.05 -20.45
N ALA A 796 17.38 23.38 -19.35
CA ALA A 796 18.14 22.13 -19.42
C ALA A 796 17.39 21.02 -20.19
N ARG A 797 16.06 20.94 -20.04
CA ARG A 797 15.22 20.00 -20.80
C ARG A 797 15.07 20.37 -22.28
N VAL A 798 14.96 21.66 -22.61
CA VAL A 798 14.97 22.12 -24.01
C VAL A 798 16.30 21.77 -24.69
N ALA A 799 17.44 21.94 -24.00
CA ALA A 799 18.74 21.50 -24.52
C ALA A 799 18.79 19.99 -24.81
N ARG A 800 18.10 19.18 -23.98
CA ARG A 800 17.99 17.72 -24.14
C ARG A 800 17.13 17.32 -25.33
N ALA A 801 16.06 18.06 -25.59
CA ALA A 801 15.10 17.78 -26.67
C ALA A 801 15.57 18.27 -28.06
N SER A 802 16.58 19.13 -28.13
CA SER A 802 16.90 19.84 -29.35
C SER A 802 17.71 19.01 -30.36
N VAL A 803 17.14 18.79 -31.55
CA VAL A 803 17.89 18.79 -32.81
C VAL A 803 18.24 20.26 -33.14
N CYS A 804 19.02 20.93 -32.29
CA CYS A 804 19.40 22.32 -32.55
C CYS A 804 20.46 22.31 -33.66
N LYS A 805 20.10 22.81 -34.86
CA LYS A 805 21.06 22.92 -35.97
C LYS A 805 22.19 23.92 -35.72
N ASP A 806 22.04 24.82 -34.73
CA ASP A 806 23.07 25.77 -34.30
C ASP A 806 23.09 25.94 -32.76
N PRO A 807 23.78 25.05 -32.04
CA PRO A 807 23.92 25.09 -30.58
C PRO A 807 24.56 26.39 -30.05
N LEU A 808 25.36 27.09 -30.88
CA LEU A 808 26.06 28.30 -30.50
C LEU A 808 25.14 29.53 -30.51
N ALA A 809 24.22 29.61 -31.46
CA ALA A 809 23.17 30.64 -31.47
C ALA A 809 22.25 30.52 -30.25
N LEU A 810 21.90 29.28 -29.86
CA LEU A 810 21.08 29.02 -28.66
C LEU A 810 21.83 29.37 -27.37
N ALA A 811 23.11 29.00 -27.26
CA ALA A 811 23.96 29.38 -26.14
C ALA A 811 24.12 30.90 -26.00
N ARG A 812 24.27 31.62 -27.13
CA ARG A 812 24.32 33.11 -27.17
C ARG A 812 23.03 33.74 -26.67
N ALA A 813 21.89 33.22 -27.13
CA ALA A 813 20.57 33.67 -26.69
C ALA A 813 20.45 33.54 -25.16
N TRP A 814 20.71 32.36 -24.61
CA TRP A 814 20.57 32.12 -23.18
C TRP A 814 21.56 32.90 -22.33
N SER A 815 22.78 33.04 -22.81
CA SER A 815 23.83 33.84 -22.18
C SER A 815 23.50 35.35 -22.18
N SER A 816 22.69 35.82 -23.13
CA SER A 816 22.17 37.20 -23.14
C SER A 816 20.98 37.40 -22.20
N THR A 817 20.22 36.35 -21.88
CA THR A 817 19.01 36.44 -21.06
C THR A 817 19.28 36.25 -19.57
N LEU A 818 20.14 35.30 -19.20
CA LEU A 818 20.33 34.93 -17.79
C LEU A 818 21.28 35.86 -17.02
N HIS A 819 22.17 36.57 -17.71
CA HIS A 819 23.19 37.49 -17.14
C HIS A 819 23.91 36.96 -15.86
N ASP A 820 24.03 35.64 -15.70
CA ASP A 820 24.57 34.99 -14.50
C ASP A 820 25.36 33.73 -14.87
N ASP A 821 26.67 33.80 -14.62
CA ASP A 821 27.64 32.78 -15.02
C ASP A 821 27.52 31.47 -14.21
N ALA A 822 26.91 31.51 -13.02
CA ALA A 822 26.66 30.32 -12.20
C ALA A 822 25.49 29.49 -12.75
N ALA A 823 24.44 30.15 -13.25
CA ALA A 823 23.31 29.49 -13.91
C ALA A 823 23.77 28.78 -15.20
N LEU A 824 24.55 29.48 -16.03
CA LEU A 824 25.09 28.91 -17.27
C LEU A 824 26.01 27.71 -17.01
N SER A 825 26.73 27.71 -15.89
CA SER A 825 27.59 26.60 -15.47
C SER A 825 26.80 25.37 -15.00
N ARG A 826 25.70 25.57 -14.25
CA ARG A 826 24.80 24.47 -13.86
C ARG A 826 24.10 23.85 -15.07
N ILE A 827 23.60 24.67 -15.99
CA ILE A 827 22.96 24.20 -17.23
C ILE A 827 23.95 23.41 -18.09
N ALA A 828 25.20 23.89 -18.22
CA ALA A 828 26.25 23.16 -18.93
C ALA A 828 26.56 21.81 -18.28
N TRP A 829 26.63 21.74 -16.95
CA TRP A 829 26.90 20.49 -16.22
C TRP A 829 25.76 19.46 -16.35
N LEU A 830 24.50 19.93 -16.28
CA LEU A 830 23.33 19.09 -16.50
C LEU A 830 23.29 18.54 -17.94
N ALA A 831 23.58 19.39 -18.94
CA ALA A 831 23.65 18.95 -20.33
C ALA A 831 24.76 17.90 -20.58
N VAL A 832 25.89 18.00 -19.87
CA VAL A 832 26.99 17.02 -19.94
C VAL A 832 26.62 15.70 -19.26
N SER A 833 26.01 15.76 -18.07
CA SER A 833 25.58 14.57 -17.32
C SER A 833 24.56 13.73 -18.11
N ASP A 834 23.82 14.38 -18.99
CA ASP A 834 22.82 13.78 -19.87
C ASP A 834 23.32 13.50 -21.31
N GLY A 835 24.61 13.68 -21.61
CA GLY A 835 25.24 13.24 -22.86
C GLY A 835 25.18 14.21 -24.05
N VAL A 836 24.85 15.50 -23.85
CA VAL A 836 24.72 16.51 -24.91
C VAL A 836 26.00 17.35 -25.04
N SER A 837 27.09 16.73 -25.52
CA SER A 837 28.45 17.30 -25.50
C SER A 837 28.65 18.55 -26.39
N GLU A 838 27.93 18.63 -27.51
CA GLU A 838 28.05 19.76 -28.47
C GLU A 838 27.50 21.07 -27.88
N PHE A 839 26.38 21.00 -27.15
CA PHE A 839 25.77 22.17 -26.51
C PHE A 839 26.61 22.70 -25.34
N ALA A 840 27.18 21.81 -24.52
CA ALA A 840 28.11 22.18 -23.47
C ALA A 840 29.38 22.85 -24.03
N THR A 841 29.87 22.38 -25.18
CA THR A 841 31.01 22.98 -25.89
C THR A 841 30.68 24.36 -26.44
N ALA A 842 29.47 24.57 -26.96
CA ALA A 842 28.99 25.87 -27.42
C ALA A 842 28.87 26.89 -26.27
N LEU A 843 28.31 26.48 -25.11
CA LEU A 843 28.24 27.30 -23.89
C LEU A 843 29.64 27.65 -23.33
N ALA A 844 30.61 26.73 -23.43
CA ALA A 844 31.99 27.00 -23.05
C ALA A 844 32.70 27.96 -24.04
N THR A 845 32.41 27.84 -25.33
CA THR A 845 32.97 28.70 -26.38
C THR A 845 32.46 30.14 -26.23
N GLU A 846 31.16 30.32 -25.99
CA GLU A 846 30.57 31.64 -25.78
C GLU A 846 31.10 32.31 -24.49
N ALA A 847 31.24 31.56 -23.40
CA ALA A 847 31.85 32.07 -22.16
C ALA A 847 33.32 32.50 -22.35
N THR A 848 34.09 31.75 -23.16
CA THR A 848 35.47 32.11 -23.51
C THR A 848 35.53 33.38 -24.37
N THR A 849 34.55 33.57 -25.26
CA THR A 849 34.44 34.76 -26.13
C THR A 849 34.13 36.04 -25.33
N ARG A 850 33.54 35.90 -24.14
CA ARG A 850 33.31 37.01 -23.18
C ARG A 850 34.53 37.35 -22.30
N GLY A 851 35.66 36.65 -22.47
CA GLY A 851 36.94 37.01 -21.84
C GLY A 851 37.16 36.48 -20.42
N ASP A 852 36.44 35.44 -19.98
CA ASP A 852 36.54 34.91 -18.62
C ASP A 852 37.40 33.62 -18.54
N GLU A 853 38.73 33.81 -18.45
CA GLU A 853 39.73 32.72 -18.45
C GLU A 853 39.60 31.76 -17.25
N ARG A 854 39.02 32.21 -16.12
CA ARG A 854 38.90 31.40 -14.89
C ARG A 854 37.86 30.29 -15.05
N THR A 855 36.78 30.57 -15.76
CA THR A 855 35.69 29.64 -16.09
C THR A 855 36.12 28.64 -17.19
N ALA A 856 36.93 29.09 -18.15
CA ALA A 856 37.48 28.22 -19.20
C ALA A 856 38.53 27.21 -18.69
N SER A 857 39.19 27.51 -17.57
CA SER A 857 40.16 26.61 -16.92
C SER A 857 39.48 25.48 -16.13
N LEU A 858 38.41 25.79 -15.39
CA LEU A 858 37.67 24.79 -14.60
C LEU A 858 36.96 23.78 -15.52
N ARG A 859 36.36 24.27 -16.62
CA ARG A 859 35.65 23.42 -17.59
C ARG A 859 36.56 22.49 -18.39
N ARG A 860 37.82 22.86 -18.64
CA ARG A 860 38.80 21.97 -19.29
C ARG A 860 39.23 20.80 -18.40
N ARG A 861 39.23 20.99 -17.07
CA ARG A 861 39.53 19.93 -16.09
C ARG A 861 38.38 18.93 -15.98
N ASP A 862 37.15 19.42 -15.91
CA ASP A 862 35.97 18.56 -15.78
C ASP A 862 35.62 17.83 -17.08
N ALA A 863 35.81 18.46 -18.24
CA ALA A 863 35.67 17.79 -19.54
C ALA A 863 36.64 16.61 -19.71
N GLY A 864 37.84 16.69 -19.12
CA GLY A 864 38.81 15.59 -19.11
C GLY A 864 38.32 14.38 -18.31
N HIS A 865 37.81 14.59 -17.10
CA HIS A 865 37.25 13.51 -16.27
C HIS A 865 35.99 12.88 -16.88
N VAL A 866 35.17 13.69 -17.56
CA VAL A 866 33.97 13.21 -18.25
C VAL A 866 34.33 12.38 -19.49
N ALA A 867 35.31 12.81 -20.28
CA ALA A 867 35.80 12.03 -21.41
C ALA A 867 36.35 10.67 -20.97
N GLU A 868 37.09 10.63 -19.86
CA GLU A 868 37.61 9.39 -19.26
C GLU A 868 36.48 8.46 -18.76
N ALA A 869 35.43 9.01 -18.14
CA ALA A 869 34.27 8.26 -17.69
C ALA A 869 33.46 7.65 -18.86
N ILE A 870 33.31 8.39 -19.96
CA ILE A 870 32.64 7.92 -21.19
C ILE A 870 33.46 6.78 -21.82
N GLU A 871 34.78 6.94 -21.91
CA GLU A 871 35.65 5.93 -22.49
C GLU A 871 35.67 4.64 -21.64
N ARG A 872 35.67 4.77 -20.31
CA ARG A 872 35.56 3.65 -19.37
C ARG A 872 34.23 2.90 -19.52
N ARG A 873 33.11 3.63 -19.68
CA ARG A 873 31.77 3.03 -19.89
C ARG A 873 31.67 2.32 -21.24
N ALA A 874 32.29 2.86 -22.29
CA ALA A 874 32.36 2.21 -23.60
C ALA A 874 33.16 0.90 -23.55
N ARG A 875 34.31 0.89 -22.85
CA ARG A 875 35.11 -0.34 -22.63
C ARG A 875 34.35 -1.41 -21.85
N LEU A 876 33.59 -1.01 -20.81
CA LEU A 876 32.78 -1.94 -20.02
C LEU A 876 31.66 -2.58 -20.85
N ARG A 877 30.96 -1.81 -21.69
CA ARG A 877 29.95 -2.36 -22.63
C ARG A 877 30.56 -3.33 -23.64
N ALA A 878 31.74 -3.01 -24.18
CA ALA A 878 32.43 -3.89 -25.12
C ALA A 878 32.92 -5.21 -24.47
N SER A 879 33.10 -5.24 -23.15
CA SER A 879 33.58 -6.42 -22.41
C SER A 879 32.51 -7.45 -22.06
N GLY A 880 31.22 -7.16 -22.30
CA GLY A 880 30.11 -8.08 -21.99
C GLY A 880 29.86 -8.33 -20.50
N ALA A 881 30.51 -7.58 -19.61
CA ALA A 881 30.25 -7.66 -18.18
C ALA A 881 28.86 -7.04 -17.86
N PRO A 882 28.02 -7.69 -17.04
CA PRO A 882 26.76 -7.09 -16.61
C PRO A 882 27.03 -5.82 -15.80
N PRO A 883 26.21 -4.76 -15.98
CA PRO A 883 26.41 -3.51 -15.26
C PRO A 883 26.16 -3.74 -13.76
N LYS A 884 27.08 -3.24 -12.94
CA LYS A 884 26.84 -3.00 -11.50
C LYS A 884 26.29 -1.60 -11.31
#